data_AF-A0A9D9KFZ6-F1
#
_entry.id   AF-A0A9D9KFZ6-F1
#
_cell.length_a   1.000
_cell.length_b   1.000
_cell.length_c   1.000
_cell.angle_alpha   90.00
_cell.angle_beta   90.00
_cell.angle_gamma   90.00
#
_symmetry.space_group_name_H-M   'P 1'
#
loop_
_entity.id
_entity.type
_entity.pdbx_description
1 polymer ?
#
loop_
_entity_poly.entity_id
_entity_poly.type
_entity_poly.pdbx_seq_one_letter_code
_entity_poly.pdbx_strand_id
1 'polypeptide(L)'
;MNVLELESNKLEPVNYQKLIDKISKKLDRQNPFNPFKPKGNRIIIKLDDIAWGISRASIDDPIFNTPQARSATLNFTSDFAGKFPDLIRQIRDRLALHFQSRLNGVDFNLSHFINPLQRGSSSNLSLTYGFPTVSSVPTSGLETRSNGVGSDALLKFHKLTISVSHIKQFQAEMQQGLENYIDRTLANEDVEVLEDAREALADLIKQPDSDFYRLQRVVDTESLGKLKKEAKICYLEYLQENLERQESKSPDIVYLKDLIRRLRSIEEYILDPNKFDGDYEVSYQGEILNYRDWFSRSESLDELPIIPIITDILGETTNEDRTERTFTFGVKLKFGNPVQARGGKEVFDYYLDILDPSNWEEQIRESDRETVSRKILRLLLLYYFAFATNSNPEDVNYNIESELDYGVCQNFENKILKVFQGNDEEKKKQILRGLIRGFKQYNVKVKIKRLKTLLQKFIKQQGVLDPKSFHCELGVYCGVLEGNREALIQGRIFEDVVGSNPKKCLRYINVKEAHPPDITFCQLPATIEFEDIRYYQTYQQETFDIEYDGINNIFQVPILIIPESDLTQKITKGDLKGKKIIVFSYNDRHLDRDRCNPSQGFIYRFTMSLLVYITLQVILERLAEHQNYQKDIFLPLLRFHEGDSKNPSLSEEFMADLSKVTAHLLNERYLANSQGIRIKKRDSYKIANALSSLYSVLPKTFTFHQSSHRKDESPPLEKLALILVSSLESDGLRRNRDRHQGISTLFGEAIGITNQAGKTRIQLLKTFSQNYLNRDLYQEPSILSDIVHRLYKLGYRHFLYIAQAPYTSNLNLTNVQDEHQFYFISPTLIRSIVTGLEDVQIYPAFFNKYYVRKSQKLNSTSYSLQDTSNLLNLVKDPSQQVVVFFNLFNGINVGNPDERFYNGVMSYSTLLNIYPSVLDDRDLRQGLIYESSLKQDILRYLTLFHFFRLERSQRNTQLKLDPYERIIGDESLRKNSLFYHMDGRTYFNNLAFLTEVNAILYPPANREVEKS
;
A
#
# COMPACT_ATOMS: atom_id res chain seq x y z
N MET A 1 -3.92 12.51 27.93
CA MET A 1 -3.58 13.52 26.89
C MET A 1 -2.08 13.40 26.72
N ASN A 2 -1.60 12.92 25.57
CA ASN A 2 -0.16 12.82 25.35
C ASN A 2 0.33 14.22 25.01
N VAL A 3 1.09 14.82 25.92
CA VAL A 3 1.88 16.01 25.62
C VAL A 3 3.11 15.49 24.89
N LEU A 4 3.22 15.79 23.59
CA LEU A 4 4.47 15.54 22.86
C LEU A 4 5.52 16.47 23.50
N GLU A 5 6.34 15.92 24.39
CA GLU A 5 7.42 16.69 25.00
C GLU A 5 8.41 17.11 23.91
N LEU A 6 8.73 18.42 23.89
CA LEU A 6 9.79 18.98 23.06
C LEU A 6 11.13 18.57 23.68
N GLU A 7 11.49 17.29 23.55
CA GLU A 7 12.87 16.86 23.74
C GLU A 7 13.76 17.58 22.73
N SER A 8 15.08 17.57 22.96
CA SER A 8 16.11 17.99 22.00
C SER A 8 16.16 17.01 20.81
N ASN A 9 15.05 16.86 20.09
CA ASN A 9 14.92 16.03 18.91
C ASN A 9 15.46 16.80 17.70
N LYS A 10 15.96 16.07 16.70
CA LYS A 10 16.51 16.68 15.48
C LYS A 10 15.44 16.96 14.41
N LEU A 11 14.14 16.89 14.77
CA LEU A 11 13.06 17.08 13.81
C LEU A 11 12.94 18.55 13.44
N GLU A 12 12.44 18.82 12.23
CA GLU A 12 12.23 20.20 11.77
C GLU A 12 11.11 20.86 12.60
N PRO A 13 11.37 22.00 13.27
CA PRO A 13 10.33 22.69 14.00
C PRO A 13 9.39 23.42 13.04
N VAL A 14 8.09 23.43 13.36
CA VAL A 14 7.06 24.07 12.53
C VAL A 14 6.32 25.17 13.29
N ASN A 15 5.94 26.24 12.59
CA ASN A 15 5.17 27.34 13.19
C ASN A 15 4.10 27.89 12.22
N TYR A 16 2.84 27.54 12.47
CA TYR A 16 1.69 27.96 11.64
C TYR A 16 1.02 29.25 12.13
N GLN A 17 1.56 29.95 13.14
CA GLN A 17 0.94 31.12 13.78
C GLN A 17 0.50 32.17 12.76
N LYS A 18 1.40 32.59 11.86
CA LYS A 18 1.11 33.63 10.87
C LYS A 18 -0.03 33.24 9.93
N LEU A 19 -0.10 31.96 9.55
CA LEU A 19 -1.15 31.43 8.70
C LEU A 19 -2.51 31.43 9.42
N ILE A 20 -2.54 30.91 10.65
CA ILE A 20 -3.75 30.85 11.48
C ILE A 20 -4.26 32.26 11.84
N ASP A 21 -3.37 33.21 12.12
CA ASP A 21 -3.72 34.61 12.38
C ASP A 21 -4.35 35.28 11.15
N LYS A 22 -3.86 34.97 9.95
CA LYS A 22 -4.47 35.47 8.71
C LYS A 22 -5.83 34.87 8.45
N ILE A 23 -6.02 33.57 8.72
CA ILE A 23 -7.33 32.92 8.66
C ILE A 23 -8.29 33.64 9.60
N SER A 24 -7.88 33.85 10.85
CA SER A 24 -8.66 34.53 11.87
C SER A 24 -9.05 35.95 11.44
N LYS A 25 -8.08 36.78 11.02
CA LYS A 25 -8.33 38.15 10.53
C LYS A 25 -9.25 38.20 9.31
N LYS A 26 -9.17 37.19 8.43
CA LYS A 26 -10.04 37.11 7.25
C LYS A 26 -11.48 36.77 7.67
N LEU A 27 -11.65 35.86 8.63
CA LEU A 27 -12.96 35.55 9.22
C LEU A 27 -13.59 36.75 9.94
N ASP A 28 -12.82 37.64 10.56
CA ASP A 28 -13.39 38.86 11.18
C ASP A 28 -14.11 39.76 10.17
N ARG A 29 -13.68 39.72 8.92
CA ARG A 29 -14.17 40.61 7.85
C ARG A 29 -15.17 39.93 6.92
N GLN A 30 -15.21 38.60 6.92
CA GLN A 30 -15.97 37.82 5.95
C GLN A 30 -16.68 36.65 6.62
N ASN A 31 -18.02 36.70 6.63
CA ASN A 31 -18.86 35.58 7.05
C ASN A 31 -18.90 34.53 5.91
N PRO A 32 -18.43 33.28 6.13
CA PRO A 32 -18.40 32.25 5.10
C PRO A 32 -19.77 31.64 4.78
N PHE A 33 -20.79 31.86 5.62
CA PHE A 33 -22.13 31.36 5.40
C PHE A 33 -22.92 32.35 4.55
N ASN A 34 -23.50 31.85 3.45
CA ASN A 34 -24.44 32.63 2.68
C ASN A 34 -25.69 32.96 3.53
N PRO A 35 -26.37 34.09 3.26
CA PRO A 35 -27.63 34.42 3.92
C PRO A 35 -28.65 33.28 3.82
N PHE A 36 -29.21 32.88 4.96
CA PHE A 36 -30.25 31.87 5.00
C PHE A 36 -31.57 32.44 4.48
N LYS A 37 -32.28 31.64 3.69
CA LYS A 37 -33.61 32.02 3.17
C LYS A 37 -34.68 31.46 4.11
N PRO A 38 -35.79 32.19 4.36
CA PRO A 38 -36.94 31.64 5.07
C PRO A 38 -37.39 30.32 4.44
N LYS A 39 -37.59 29.28 5.27
CA LYS A 39 -37.92 27.92 4.82
C LYS A 39 -36.91 27.29 3.85
N GLY A 40 -35.70 27.86 3.75
CA GLY A 40 -34.64 27.42 2.87
C GLY A 40 -34.25 25.97 3.10
N ASN A 41 -33.78 25.30 2.05
CA ASN A 41 -33.35 23.90 2.11
C ASN A 41 -31.84 23.70 1.97
N ARG A 42 -31.06 24.77 2.06
CA ARG A 42 -29.62 24.73 1.86
C ARG A 42 -28.90 25.62 2.85
N ILE A 43 -27.81 25.10 3.40
CA ILE A 43 -26.78 25.87 4.08
C ILE A 43 -25.59 25.91 3.11
N ILE A 44 -25.32 27.06 2.50
CA ILE A 44 -24.24 27.21 1.51
C ILE A 44 -23.06 27.92 2.18
N ILE A 45 -21.87 27.33 2.05
CA ILE A 45 -20.66 27.74 2.74
C ILE A 45 -19.56 28.03 1.70
N LYS A 46 -19.03 29.25 1.73
CA LYS A 46 -18.06 29.82 0.79
C LYS A 46 -16.65 29.92 1.40
N LEU A 47 -16.11 28.77 1.81
CA LEU A 47 -14.74 28.71 2.36
C LEU A 47 -13.65 28.86 1.31
N ASP A 48 -13.94 28.47 0.06
CA ASP A 48 -13.00 28.54 -1.06
C ASP A 48 -12.49 29.96 -1.30
N ASP A 49 -13.38 30.96 -1.25
CA ASP A 49 -13.01 32.38 -1.39
C ASP A 49 -12.05 32.86 -0.30
N ILE A 50 -12.22 32.35 0.92
CA ILE A 50 -11.37 32.66 2.07
C ILE A 50 -9.99 32.02 1.86
N ALA A 51 -9.97 30.71 1.56
CA ALA A 51 -8.73 29.98 1.32
C ALA A 51 -7.93 30.55 0.15
N TRP A 52 -8.60 30.86 -0.97
CA TRP A 52 -7.99 31.50 -2.14
C TRP A 52 -7.54 32.95 -1.88
N GLY A 53 -8.26 33.67 -1.02
CA GLY A 53 -7.83 34.98 -0.56
C GLY A 53 -6.53 34.93 0.25
N ILE A 54 -6.39 33.90 1.09
CA ILE A 54 -5.24 33.73 2.00
C ILE A 54 -4.03 33.17 1.25
N SER A 55 -4.23 32.24 0.31
CA SER A 55 -3.14 31.69 -0.52
C SER A 55 -2.36 32.75 -1.27
N ARG A 56 -3.00 33.85 -1.66
CA ARG A 56 -2.36 34.98 -2.35
C ARG A 56 -1.65 35.97 -1.43
N ALA A 57 -1.73 35.78 -0.11
CA ALA A 57 -1.04 36.63 0.84
C ALA A 57 0.41 36.14 1.02
N SER A 58 1.36 37.06 1.18
CA SER A 58 2.75 36.71 1.52
C SER A 58 2.82 36.16 2.95
N ILE A 59 3.08 34.87 3.10
CA ILE A 59 3.22 34.14 4.37
C ILE A 59 4.59 33.47 4.30
N ASP A 60 5.37 33.59 5.37
CA ASP A 60 6.67 32.89 5.46
C ASP A 60 6.44 31.39 5.55
N ASP A 61 7.41 30.61 5.06
CA ASP A 61 7.33 29.16 5.14
C ASP A 61 7.27 28.70 6.61
N PRO A 62 6.24 27.92 7.02
CA PRO A 62 6.16 27.39 8.38
C PRO A 62 7.29 26.42 8.74
N ILE A 63 8.00 25.87 7.74
CA ILE A 63 9.24 25.11 7.93
C ILE A 63 10.42 26.02 7.58
N PHE A 64 11.51 26.01 8.36
CA PHE A 64 12.63 26.95 8.19
C PHE A 64 13.59 26.54 7.06
N ASN A 65 13.02 26.11 5.92
CA ASN A 65 13.68 25.76 4.66
C ASN A 65 14.90 24.82 4.82
N THR A 66 14.74 23.72 5.56
CA THR A 66 15.82 22.74 5.73
C THR A 66 15.71 21.59 4.70
N PRO A 67 16.79 21.29 3.95
CA PRO A 67 16.78 20.19 2.99
C PRO A 67 16.78 18.80 3.64
N GLN A 68 16.73 18.72 4.98
CA GLN A 68 16.83 17.48 5.74
C GLN A 68 15.47 16.84 6.04
N ALA A 69 14.37 17.61 6.00
CA ALA A 69 13.03 17.11 6.30
C ALA A 69 12.48 16.24 5.14
N ARG A 70 11.88 15.11 5.51
CA ARG A 70 11.05 14.29 4.61
C ARG A 70 9.58 14.65 4.82
N SER A 71 9.18 14.81 6.06
CA SER A 71 7.84 15.19 6.51
C SER A 71 7.96 16.14 7.70
N ALA A 72 7.05 17.12 7.80
CA ALA A 72 7.00 18.10 8.89
C ALA A 72 5.56 18.61 9.06
N THR A 73 4.98 18.39 10.24
CA THR A 73 3.56 18.66 10.53
C THR A 73 3.29 19.08 11.97
N LEU A 74 3.85 18.40 12.97
CA LEU A 74 3.42 18.50 14.37
C LEU A 74 4.50 18.96 15.34
N ASN A 75 5.77 18.95 14.94
CA ASN A 75 6.87 19.38 15.81
C ASN A 75 6.85 20.91 16.04
N PHE A 76 5.85 21.41 16.76
CA PHE A 76 5.61 22.83 16.95
C PHE A 76 6.76 23.50 17.70
N THR A 77 7.16 24.70 17.28
CA THR A 77 8.04 25.54 18.12
C THR A 77 7.41 25.75 19.51
N SER A 78 8.21 25.77 20.58
CA SER A 78 7.73 25.87 21.97
C SER A 78 6.72 27.01 22.17
N ASP A 79 6.99 28.18 21.59
CA ASP A 79 6.13 29.36 21.67
C ASP A 79 4.77 29.18 20.97
N PHE A 80 4.75 28.42 19.87
CA PHE A 80 3.54 28.15 19.10
C PHE A 80 2.70 27.04 19.73
N ALA A 81 3.34 26.00 20.27
CA ALA A 81 2.67 24.88 20.92
C ALA A 81 1.72 25.35 22.03
N GLY A 82 2.15 26.31 22.86
CA GLY A 82 1.31 26.87 23.93
C GLY A 82 0.12 27.73 23.42
N LYS A 83 0.24 28.35 22.25
CA LYS A 83 -0.80 29.24 21.68
C LYS A 83 -1.80 28.52 20.78
N PHE A 84 -1.37 27.41 20.19
CA PHE A 84 -2.15 26.68 19.17
C PHE A 84 -3.58 26.32 19.63
N PRO A 85 -3.82 25.77 20.84
CA PRO A 85 -5.18 25.47 21.30
C PRO A 85 -6.13 26.68 21.28
N ASP A 86 -5.66 27.84 21.73
CA ASP A 86 -6.48 29.03 21.83
C ASP A 86 -6.80 29.62 20.46
N LEU A 87 -5.87 29.57 19.52
CA LEU A 87 -6.12 30.03 18.15
C LEU A 87 -7.17 29.17 17.44
N ILE A 88 -7.12 27.86 17.64
CA ILE A 88 -8.13 26.93 17.09
C ILE A 88 -9.50 27.22 17.69
N ARG A 89 -9.60 27.41 19.02
CA ARG A 89 -10.85 27.79 19.70
C ARG A 89 -11.39 29.13 19.18
N GLN A 90 -10.52 30.12 18.97
CA GLN A 90 -10.92 31.41 18.40
C GLN A 90 -11.51 31.26 16.99
N ILE A 91 -10.93 30.41 16.13
CA ILE A 91 -11.51 30.13 14.80
C ILE A 91 -12.89 29.47 14.93
N ARG A 92 -13.02 28.46 15.80
CA ARG A 92 -14.31 27.81 16.09
C ARG A 92 -15.36 28.84 16.55
N ASP A 93 -15.01 29.67 17.53
CA ASP A 93 -15.95 30.64 18.11
C ASP A 93 -16.39 31.69 17.09
N ARG A 94 -15.46 32.16 16.24
CA ARG A 94 -15.81 33.07 15.13
C ARG A 94 -16.73 32.42 14.12
N LEU A 95 -16.49 31.17 13.74
CA LEU A 95 -17.37 30.42 12.84
C LEU A 95 -18.74 30.18 13.48
N ALA A 96 -18.80 29.86 14.77
CA ALA A 96 -20.05 29.70 15.51
C ALA A 96 -20.85 31.00 15.60
N LEU A 97 -20.19 32.14 15.85
CA LEU A 97 -20.82 33.46 15.82
C LEU A 97 -21.37 33.80 14.43
N HIS A 98 -20.58 33.55 13.37
CA HIS A 98 -21.03 33.76 11.99
C HIS A 98 -22.21 32.88 11.60
N PHE A 99 -22.23 31.64 12.06
CA PHE A 99 -23.35 30.73 11.83
C PHE A 99 -24.61 31.22 12.58
N GLN A 100 -24.46 31.55 13.86
CA GLN A 100 -25.55 32.07 14.69
C GLN A 100 -26.13 33.38 14.14
N SER A 101 -25.28 34.29 13.65
CA SER A 101 -25.74 35.55 13.05
C SER A 101 -26.59 35.34 11.80
N ARG A 102 -26.45 34.21 11.10
CA ARG A 102 -27.31 33.85 9.95
C ARG A 102 -28.64 33.21 10.37
N LEU A 103 -28.70 32.59 11.55
CA LEU A 103 -29.92 32.04 12.13
C LEU A 103 -30.82 33.14 12.72
N ASN A 104 -30.20 34.17 13.34
CA ASN A 104 -30.94 35.25 13.99
C ASN A 104 -31.80 36.04 13.01
N GLY A 105 -33.09 36.24 13.34
CA GLY A 105 -34.00 37.09 12.57
C GLY A 105 -34.56 36.47 11.28
N VAL A 106 -34.35 35.17 11.05
CA VAL A 106 -34.87 34.43 9.89
C VAL A 106 -35.70 33.24 10.38
N ASP A 107 -36.87 33.01 9.77
CA ASP A 107 -37.67 31.77 9.96
C ASP A 107 -36.98 30.57 9.28
N PHE A 108 -35.87 30.13 9.89
CA PHE A 108 -35.03 29.04 9.44
C PHE A 108 -34.92 27.98 10.55
N ASN A 109 -35.60 26.86 10.39
CA ASN A 109 -35.54 25.75 11.34
C ASN A 109 -34.38 24.80 11.00
N LEU A 110 -33.33 24.85 11.81
CA LEU A 110 -32.14 24.01 11.65
C LEU A 110 -32.43 22.51 11.86
N SER A 111 -33.39 22.15 12.72
CA SER A 111 -33.73 20.75 12.99
C SER A 111 -34.26 20.00 11.76
N HIS A 112 -34.81 20.72 10.76
CA HIS A 112 -35.25 20.15 9.49
C HIS A 112 -34.10 19.61 8.62
N PHE A 113 -32.83 19.87 8.95
CA PHE A 113 -31.69 19.28 8.25
C PHE A 113 -31.36 17.86 8.72
N ILE A 114 -32.00 17.40 9.81
CA ILE A 114 -31.93 16.03 10.30
C ILE A 114 -33.10 15.26 9.70
N ASN A 115 -32.82 14.43 8.70
CA ASN A 115 -33.85 13.75 7.93
C ASN A 115 -33.82 12.25 8.21
N PRO A 116 -34.94 11.53 8.31
CA PRO A 116 -34.91 10.07 8.26
C PRO A 116 -34.21 9.57 6.99
N LEU A 117 -33.54 8.43 7.05
CA LEU A 117 -33.03 7.77 5.85
C LEU A 117 -34.17 7.52 4.86
N GLN A 118 -34.01 8.00 3.62
CA GLN A 118 -35.04 7.91 2.61
C GLN A 118 -34.81 6.69 1.70
N ARG A 119 -35.78 5.78 1.68
CA ARG A 119 -35.81 4.65 0.75
C ARG A 119 -36.19 5.12 -0.65
N GLY A 120 -35.47 4.67 -1.67
CA GLY A 120 -35.79 5.02 -3.06
C GLY A 120 -34.84 4.42 -4.10
N SER A 121 -35.13 4.68 -5.37
CA SER A 121 -34.28 4.22 -6.48
C SER A 121 -32.88 4.82 -6.41
N SER A 122 -31.87 4.03 -6.79
CA SER A 122 -30.47 4.45 -6.91
C SER A 122 -30.07 4.82 -8.34
N SER A 123 -31.04 4.98 -9.25
CA SER A 123 -30.80 5.32 -10.65
C SER A 123 -30.42 6.79 -10.87
N ASN A 124 -30.72 7.66 -9.90
CA ASN A 124 -30.61 9.12 -10.00
C ASN A 124 -29.89 9.69 -8.76
N LEU A 125 -29.42 10.94 -8.85
CA LEU A 125 -28.76 11.66 -7.75
C LEU A 125 -29.78 12.24 -6.75
N SER A 126 -30.46 11.39 -5.98
CA SER A 126 -31.54 11.79 -5.06
C SER A 126 -31.21 11.68 -3.56
N LEU A 127 -29.99 11.21 -3.22
CA LEU A 127 -29.58 10.84 -1.86
C LEU A 127 -30.56 9.85 -1.21
N THR A 128 -31.18 8.99 -2.02
CA THR A 128 -32.03 7.88 -1.56
C THR A 128 -31.37 6.56 -1.92
N TYR A 129 -31.59 5.54 -1.11
CA TYR A 129 -31.02 4.22 -1.34
C TYR A 129 -32.04 3.12 -1.08
N GLY A 130 -31.95 2.02 -1.82
CA GLY A 130 -32.96 0.96 -1.78
C GLY A 130 -32.87 0.06 -0.53
N PHE A 131 -31.74 0.05 0.17
CA PHE A 131 -31.43 -0.86 1.29
C PHE A 131 -31.88 -2.32 0.99
N PRO A 132 -31.36 -2.91 -0.10
CA PRO A 132 -31.80 -4.22 -0.56
C PRO A 132 -31.53 -5.31 0.47
N THR A 133 -32.48 -6.23 0.64
CA THR A 133 -32.21 -7.55 1.22
C THR A 133 -31.60 -8.44 0.15
N VAL A 134 -30.57 -9.19 0.50
CA VAL A 134 -29.92 -10.17 -0.38
C VAL A 134 -30.09 -11.53 0.26
N SER A 135 -30.85 -12.41 -0.39
CA SER A 135 -31.12 -13.73 0.16
C SER A 135 -30.26 -14.84 -0.44
N SER A 136 -30.02 -15.89 0.34
CA SER A 136 -29.39 -17.14 -0.07
C SER A 136 -28.01 -16.97 -0.70
N VAL A 137 -27.15 -16.14 -0.11
CA VAL A 137 -25.77 -15.92 -0.55
C VAL A 137 -24.94 -17.19 -0.32
N PRO A 138 -24.46 -17.90 -1.36
CA PRO A 138 -23.78 -19.17 -1.19
C PRO A 138 -22.29 -19.01 -0.87
N THR A 139 -21.79 -19.81 0.08
CA THR A 139 -20.38 -19.94 0.46
C THR A 139 -19.96 -21.40 0.46
N SER A 140 -18.68 -21.68 0.17
CA SER A 140 -18.15 -23.05 0.15
C SER A 140 -16.77 -23.17 0.81
N GLY A 141 -16.47 -24.32 1.39
CA GLY A 141 -15.14 -24.66 1.90
C GLY A 141 -14.21 -25.18 0.80
N LEU A 142 -12.91 -24.88 0.93
CA LEU A 142 -11.83 -25.40 0.11
C LEU A 142 -10.87 -26.25 0.94
N GLU A 143 -10.13 -27.12 0.27
CA GLU A 143 -9.01 -27.90 0.81
C GLU A 143 -7.87 -28.01 -0.21
N THR A 144 -6.68 -28.35 0.26
CA THR A 144 -5.53 -28.74 -0.59
C THR A 144 -5.32 -30.25 -0.52
N ARG A 145 -4.80 -30.87 -1.58
CA ARG A 145 -4.50 -32.31 -1.59
C ARG A 145 -3.15 -32.55 -2.25
N SER A 146 -2.28 -33.35 -1.63
CA SER A 146 -0.95 -33.66 -2.18
C SER A 146 -1.00 -34.52 -3.45
N ASN A 147 -1.99 -35.43 -3.53
CA ASN A 147 -2.15 -36.36 -4.66
C ASN A 147 -3.47 -36.12 -5.43
N GLY A 148 -3.94 -34.88 -5.48
CA GLY A 148 -5.19 -34.54 -6.14
C GLY A 148 -5.08 -34.58 -7.68
N VAL A 149 -6.15 -35.04 -8.35
CA VAL A 149 -6.22 -34.95 -9.82
C VAL A 149 -6.43 -33.49 -10.22
N GLY A 150 -5.57 -32.96 -11.10
CA GLY A 150 -5.61 -31.54 -11.46
C GLY A 150 -6.89 -31.09 -12.18
N SER A 151 -7.60 -32.01 -12.85
CA SER A 151 -8.89 -31.74 -13.52
C SER A 151 -9.98 -31.33 -12.54
N ASP A 152 -9.94 -31.81 -11.31
CA ASP A 152 -10.99 -31.63 -10.31
C ASP A 152 -10.75 -30.39 -9.44
N ALA A 153 -9.61 -29.73 -9.62
CA ALA A 153 -9.27 -28.53 -8.89
C ALA A 153 -10.14 -27.35 -9.34
N LEU A 154 -10.63 -26.56 -8.39
CA LEU A 154 -11.32 -25.31 -8.65
C LEU A 154 -10.33 -24.17 -8.91
N LEU A 155 -9.22 -24.16 -8.17
CA LEU A 155 -8.22 -23.10 -8.21
C LEU A 155 -6.81 -23.68 -8.31
N LYS A 156 -5.93 -22.88 -8.90
CA LYS A 156 -4.51 -23.16 -9.15
C LYS A 156 -3.66 -22.03 -8.57
N PHE A 157 -2.64 -22.36 -7.79
CA PHE A 157 -1.70 -21.43 -7.17
C PHE A 157 -0.27 -21.86 -7.48
N HIS A 158 0.55 -20.92 -7.93
CA HIS A 158 1.98 -21.13 -8.00
C HIS A 158 2.63 -20.48 -6.79
N LYS A 159 3.20 -21.32 -5.93
CA LYS A 159 3.95 -20.94 -4.73
C LYS A 159 5.42 -20.77 -5.11
N LEU A 160 6.06 -19.78 -4.50
CA LEU A 160 7.50 -19.58 -4.53
C LEU A 160 8.02 -19.65 -3.09
N THR A 161 9.06 -20.45 -2.87
CA THR A 161 9.81 -20.50 -1.62
C THR A 161 11.25 -20.08 -1.89
N ILE A 162 11.77 -19.14 -1.11
CA ILE A 162 13.18 -18.73 -1.15
C ILE A 162 13.79 -19.03 0.21
N SER A 163 14.78 -19.91 0.26
CA SER A 163 15.52 -20.24 1.47
C SER A 163 16.96 -19.73 1.38
N VAL A 164 17.47 -19.10 2.43
CA VAL A 164 18.87 -18.63 2.53
C VAL A 164 19.50 -19.31 3.75
N SER A 165 20.57 -20.06 3.51
CA SER A 165 21.29 -20.87 4.51
C SER A 165 22.57 -20.17 5.00
N HIS A 166 23.15 -20.71 6.08
CA HIS A 166 24.38 -20.25 6.74
C HIS A 166 24.37 -18.79 7.22
N ILE A 167 23.20 -18.21 7.49
CA ILE A 167 23.06 -16.80 7.87
C ILE A 167 23.87 -16.40 9.12
N LYS A 168 24.09 -17.34 10.05
CA LYS A 168 24.90 -17.13 11.27
C LYS A 168 26.40 -17.08 11.01
N GLN A 169 26.87 -17.75 9.97
CA GLN A 169 28.29 -17.83 9.63
C GLN A 169 28.73 -16.65 8.78
N PHE A 170 27.77 -15.91 8.20
CA PHE A 170 28.01 -14.77 7.33
C PHE A 170 29.07 -13.79 7.84
N GLN A 171 28.99 -13.38 9.12
CA GLN A 171 29.94 -12.40 9.66
C GLN A 171 31.37 -12.98 9.72
N ALA A 172 31.51 -14.24 10.12
CA ALA A 172 32.80 -14.93 10.17
C ALA A 172 33.35 -15.16 8.76
N GLU A 173 32.51 -15.56 7.81
CA GLU A 173 32.88 -15.72 6.40
C GLU A 173 33.29 -14.39 5.76
N MET A 174 32.57 -13.30 6.05
CA MET A 174 32.93 -11.96 5.59
C MET A 174 34.29 -11.53 6.13
N GLN A 175 34.55 -11.73 7.43
CA GLN A 175 35.85 -11.45 8.03
C GLN A 175 36.97 -12.26 7.36
N GLN A 176 36.81 -13.59 7.28
CA GLN A 176 37.80 -14.46 6.67
C GLN A 176 38.05 -14.11 5.20
N GLY A 177 36.99 -13.74 4.47
CA GLY A 177 37.09 -13.28 3.09
C GLY A 177 37.93 -12.00 2.93
N LEU A 178 37.78 -11.05 3.87
CA LEU A 178 38.58 -9.83 3.90
C LEU A 178 40.04 -10.11 4.24
N GLU A 179 40.31 -10.98 5.23
CA GLU A 179 41.67 -11.42 5.58
C GLU A 179 42.36 -12.07 4.37
N ASN A 180 41.67 -13.00 3.69
CA ASN A 180 42.19 -13.66 2.49
C ASN A 180 42.47 -12.66 1.35
N TYR A 181 41.64 -11.61 1.21
CA TYR A 181 41.84 -10.58 0.21
C TYR A 181 43.08 -9.72 0.51
N ILE A 182 43.29 -9.35 1.78
CA ILE A 182 44.48 -8.62 2.24
C ILE A 182 45.73 -9.46 1.98
N ASP A 183 45.73 -10.72 2.43
CA ASP A 183 46.85 -11.65 2.27
C ASP A 183 47.22 -11.84 0.79
N ARG A 184 46.22 -11.95 -0.09
CA ARG A 184 46.45 -12.10 -1.54
C ARG A 184 46.98 -10.82 -2.18
N THR A 185 46.47 -9.65 -1.76
CA THR A 185 46.78 -8.36 -2.41
C THR A 185 48.13 -7.80 -1.96
N LEU A 186 48.49 -8.06 -0.70
CA LEU A 186 49.75 -7.63 -0.07
C LEU A 186 50.76 -8.78 0.10
N ALA A 187 50.60 -9.89 -0.64
CA ALA A 187 51.43 -11.10 -0.51
C ALA A 187 52.96 -10.88 -0.64
N ASN A 188 53.38 -9.76 -1.23
CA ASN A 188 54.79 -9.42 -1.47
C ASN A 188 55.30 -8.30 -0.53
N GLU A 189 54.49 -7.82 0.42
CA GLU A 189 54.86 -6.78 1.39
C GLU A 189 55.46 -7.41 2.66
N ASP A 190 56.11 -6.59 3.48
CA ASP A 190 56.70 -7.02 4.74
C ASP A 190 55.65 -7.46 5.77
N VAL A 191 56.05 -8.34 6.70
CA VAL A 191 55.16 -8.88 7.74
C VAL A 191 54.55 -7.77 8.61
N GLU A 192 55.31 -6.71 8.91
CA GLU A 192 54.79 -5.55 9.67
C GLU A 192 53.63 -4.86 8.93
N VAL A 193 53.72 -4.71 7.61
CA VAL A 193 52.69 -4.09 6.78
C VAL A 193 51.41 -4.94 6.72
N LEU A 194 51.55 -6.26 6.67
CA LEU A 194 50.42 -7.19 6.72
C LEU A 194 49.72 -7.15 8.09
N GLU A 195 50.49 -7.07 9.18
CA GLU A 195 49.93 -6.97 10.54
C GLU A 195 49.22 -5.63 10.76
N ASP A 196 49.76 -4.52 10.25
CA ASP A 196 49.10 -3.19 10.30
C ASP A 196 47.73 -3.21 9.56
N ALA A 197 47.67 -3.83 8.38
CA ALA A 197 46.43 -3.96 7.61
C ALA A 197 45.40 -4.86 8.33
N ARG A 198 45.85 -5.91 9.02
CA ARG A 198 45.01 -6.78 9.85
C ARG A 198 44.52 -6.07 11.11
N GLU A 199 45.35 -5.25 11.73
CA GLU A 199 44.94 -4.43 12.88
C GLU A 199 43.84 -3.42 12.48
N ALA A 200 43.98 -2.78 11.30
CA ALA A 200 42.94 -1.92 10.75
C ALA A 200 41.62 -2.65 10.49
N LEU A 201 41.66 -3.90 9.98
CA LEU A 201 40.47 -4.74 9.84
C LEU A 201 39.84 -5.06 11.20
N ALA A 202 40.65 -5.45 12.18
CA ALA A 202 40.19 -5.76 13.52
C ALA A 202 39.52 -4.55 14.18
N ASP A 203 40.03 -3.34 13.97
CA ASP A 203 39.44 -2.12 14.48
C ASP A 203 38.12 -1.74 13.79
N LEU A 204 38.00 -1.97 12.47
CA LEU A 204 36.73 -1.83 11.76
C LEU A 204 35.65 -2.78 12.30
N ILE A 205 36.03 -4.01 12.66
CA ILE A 205 35.10 -5.00 13.22
C ILE A 205 34.69 -4.63 14.66
N LYS A 206 35.52 -3.91 15.42
CA LYS A 206 35.16 -3.44 16.77
C LYS A 206 34.17 -2.27 16.77
N GLN A 207 34.06 -1.51 15.67
CA GLN A 207 33.26 -0.28 15.58
C GLN A 207 31.90 -0.52 14.91
N PRO A 208 30.75 -0.44 15.62
CA PRO A 208 29.42 -0.76 15.06
C PRO A 208 28.95 0.13 13.89
N ASP A 209 29.55 1.30 13.72
CA ASP A 209 29.23 2.26 12.66
C ASP A 209 30.23 2.24 11.48
N SER A 210 31.17 1.29 11.49
CA SER A 210 32.17 1.06 10.45
C SER A 210 31.57 0.63 9.11
N ASP A 211 32.40 0.67 8.07
CA ASP A 211 32.02 0.27 6.72
C ASP A 211 31.71 -1.24 6.62
N PHE A 212 32.33 -2.07 7.47
CA PHE A 212 31.98 -3.49 7.61
C PHE A 212 30.50 -3.68 7.96
N TYR A 213 30.04 -3.04 9.03
CA TYR A 213 28.64 -3.12 9.46
C TYR A 213 27.68 -2.37 8.53
N ARG A 214 28.15 -1.38 7.76
CA ARG A 214 27.33 -0.74 6.72
C ARG A 214 27.07 -1.71 5.58
N LEU A 215 28.09 -2.44 5.11
CA LEU A 215 27.94 -3.44 4.06
C LEU A 215 27.06 -4.60 4.53
N GLN A 216 27.30 -5.11 5.74
CA GLN A 216 26.45 -6.15 6.35
C GLN A 216 24.98 -5.74 6.39
N ARG A 217 24.67 -4.49 6.76
CA ARG A 217 23.29 -3.95 6.74
C ARG A 217 22.68 -3.90 5.35
N VAL A 218 23.47 -3.60 4.31
CA VAL A 218 22.98 -3.59 2.93
C VAL A 218 22.64 -5.01 2.48
N VAL A 219 23.53 -5.98 2.74
CA VAL A 219 23.27 -7.41 2.45
C VAL A 219 22.03 -7.88 3.22
N ASP A 220 21.92 -7.52 4.50
CA ASP A 220 20.79 -7.88 5.33
C ASP A 220 19.45 -7.37 4.77
N THR A 221 19.39 -6.10 4.36
CA THR A 221 18.11 -5.43 4.07
C THR A 221 17.66 -5.53 2.62
N GLU A 222 18.55 -5.86 1.68
CA GLU A 222 18.27 -5.75 0.24
C GLU A 222 18.47 -7.07 -0.55
N SER A 223 19.10 -8.09 0.04
CA SER A 223 19.42 -9.35 -0.68
C SER A 223 18.19 -10.15 -1.09
N LEU A 224 17.11 -10.12 -0.30
CA LEU A 224 15.84 -10.73 -0.70
C LEU A 224 15.29 -10.09 -1.99
N GLY A 225 15.52 -8.79 -2.20
CA GLY A 225 15.16 -8.11 -3.44
C GLY A 225 15.90 -8.68 -4.66
N LYS A 226 17.17 -9.04 -4.50
CA LYS A 226 17.99 -9.69 -5.52
C LYS A 226 17.50 -11.10 -5.83
N LEU A 227 17.26 -11.90 -4.78
CA LEU A 227 16.72 -13.26 -4.92
C LEU A 227 15.34 -13.28 -5.59
N LYS A 228 14.48 -12.30 -5.28
CA LYS A 228 13.19 -12.11 -5.99
C LYS A 228 13.37 -11.80 -7.47
N LYS A 229 14.36 -10.97 -7.83
CA LYS A 229 14.65 -10.66 -9.23
C LYS A 229 15.09 -11.92 -9.97
N GLU A 230 15.98 -12.71 -9.37
CA GLU A 230 16.43 -13.99 -9.92
C GLU A 230 15.26 -14.99 -10.06
N ALA A 231 14.40 -15.10 -9.04
CA ALA A 231 13.22 -15.95 -9.06
C ALA A 231 12.24 -15.59 -10.20
N LYS A 232 12.20 -14.33 -10.68
CA LYS A 232 11.41 -13.98 -11.87
C LYS A 232 11.95 -14.69 -13.12
N ILE A 233 13.27 -14.87 -13.25
CA ILE A 233 13.87 -15.56 -14.40
C ILE A 233 13.71 -17.08 -14.23
N CYS A 234 14.04 -17.63 -13.05
CA CYS A 234 13.87 -19.06 -12.76
C CYS A 234 12.42 -19.53 -12.95
N TYR A 235 11.42 -18.70 -12.63
CA TYR A 235 10.03 -19.04 -12.89
C TYR A 235 9.70 -19.13 -14.39
N LEU A 236 10.30 -18.28 -15.24
CA LEU A 236 10.13 -18.40 -16.69
C LEU A 236 10.81 -19.67 -17.23
N GLU A 237 11.98 -20.02 -16.70
CA GLU A 237 12.70 -21.27 -17.01
C GLU A 237 11.87 -22.49 -16.58
N TYR A 238 11.26 -22.44 -15.38
CA TYR A 238 10.33 -23.46 -14.90
C TYR A 238 9.14 -23.65 -15.86
N LEU A 239 8.55 -22.57 -16.38
CA LEU A 239 7.48 -22.67 -17.38
C LEU A 239 8.00 -23.21 -18.72
N GLN A 240 9.20 -22.81 -19.15
CA GLN A 240 9.83 -23.30 -20.38
C GLN A 240 10.05 -24.82 -20.32
N GLU A 241 10.69 -25.32 -19.26
CA GLU A 241 10.97 -26.76 -19.10
C GLU A 241 9.67 -27.59 -19.19
N ASN A 242 8.60 -27.14 -18.53
CA ASN A 242 7.32 -27.84 -18.56
C ASN A 242 6.60 -27.73 -19.92
N LEU A 243 6.77 -26.62 -20.65
CA LEU A 243 6.29 -26.47 -22.02
C LEU A 243 7.03 -27.41 -23.00
N GLU A 244 8.33 -27.62 -22.80
CA GLU A 244 9.16 -28.50 -23.63
C GLU A 244 8.87 -29.98 -23.43
N ARG A 245 8.32 -30.37 -22.27
CA ARG A 245 7.88 -31.73 -21.98
C ARG A 245 6.55 -32.10 -22.65
N GLN A 246 5.82 -31.14 -23.22
CA GLN A 246 4.54 -31.42 -23.88
C GLN A 246 4.75 -32.13 -25.23
N GLU A 247 3.90 -33.11 -25.53
CA GLU A 247 3.95 -33.86 -26.80
C GLU A 247 3.75 -32.96 -28.03
N SER A 248 2.87 -31.95 -27.93
CA SER A 248 2.60 -30.99 -29.00
C SER A 248 3.27 -29.64 -28.72
N LYS A 249 4.55 -29.52 -29.07
CA LYS A 249 5.35 -28.30 -28.89
C LYS A 249 4.85 -27.19 -29.83
N SER A 250 4.43 -26.07 -29.25
CA SER A 250 4.14 -24.87 -30.04
C SER A 250 5.46 -24.22 -30.49
N PRO A 251 5.60 -23.82 -31.77
CA PRO A 251 6.78 -23.11 -32.24
C PRO A 251 6.96 -21.75 -31.55
N ASP A 252 5.88 -21.16 -31.04
CA ASP A 252 5.91 -19.87 -30.33
C ASP A 252 6.70 -19.92 -29.00
N ILE A 253 7.11 -21.11 -28.52
CA ILE A 253 8.01 -21.25 -27.36
C ILE A 253 9.32 -20.49 -27.55
N VAL A 254 9.76 -20.30 -28.80
CA VAL A 254 10.97 -19.52 -29.12
C VAL A 254 10.92 -18.11 -28.54
N TYR A 255 9.74 -17.46 -28.47
CA TYR A 255 9.65 -16.13 -27.86
C TYR A 255 9.86 -16.14 -26.34
N LEU A 256 9.52 -17.25 -25.65
CA LEU A 256 9.84 -17.42 -24.24
C LEU A 256 11.34 -17.65 -24.05
N LYS A 257 11.93 -18.52 -24.89
CA LYS A 257 13.38 -18.78 -24.90
C LYS A 257 14.17 -17.51 -25.15
N ASP A 258 13.77 -16.72 -26.13
CA ASP A 258 14.44 -15.45 -26.43
C ASP A 258 14.34 -14.51 -25.23
N LEU A 259 13.15 -14.32 -24.65
CA LEU A 259 12.97 -13.47 -23.47
C LEU A 259 13.90 -13.90 -22.31
N ILE A 260 13.93 -15.19 -21.96
CA ILE A 260 14.81 -15.72 -20.91
C ILE A 260 16.28 -15.42 -21.25
N ARG A 261 16.71 -15.75 -22.47
CA ARG A 261 18.06 -15.48 -22.96
C ARG A 261 18.42 -14.00 -22.87
N ARG A 262 17.50 -13.09 -23.23
CA ARG A 262 17.70 -11.62 -23.13
C ARG A 262 17.86 -11.18 -21.68
N LEU A 263 17.03 -11.69 -20.78
CA LEU A 263 17.10 -11.33 -19.36
C LEU A 263 18.41 -11.81 -18.73
N ARG A 264 18.83 -13.04 -19.02
CA ARG A 264 20.15 -13.57 -18.64
C ARG A 264 21.29 -12.73 -19.23
N SER A 265 21.17 -12.34 -20.51
CA SER A 265 22.14 -11.45 -21.16
C SER A 265 22.25 -10.07 -20.50
N ILE A 266 21.14 -9.50 -19.97
CA ILE A 266 21.19 -8.25 -19.20
C ILE A 266 22.01 -8.47 -17.93
N GLU A 267 21.75 -9.53 -17.16
CA GLU A 267 22.49 -9.83 -15.92
C GLU A 267 23.98 -10.04 -16.18
N GLU A 268 24.33 -10.80 -17.21
CA GLU A 268 25.72 -10.98 -17.61
C GLU A 268 26.37 -9.65 -18.05
N TYR A 269 25.64 -8.85 -18.84
CA TYR A 269 26.15 -7.59 -19.37
C TYR A 269 26.44 -6.57 -18.29
N ILE A 270 25.55 -6.40 -17.30
CA ILE A 270 25.75 -5.43 -16.22
C ILE A 270 26.76 -5.93 -15.17
N LEU A 271 27.01 -7.23 -15.10
CA LEU A 271 27.93 -7.86 -14.15
C LEU A 271 29.28 -8.25 -14.76
N ASP A 272 29.62 -7.70 -15.93
CA ASP A 272 30.92 -7.95 -16.57
C ASP A 272 32.06 -7.47 -15.65
N PRO A 273 32.90 -8.39 -15.13
CA PRO A 273 33.96 -8.05 -14.19
C PRO A 273 35.09 -7.24 -14.85
N ASN A 274 35.16 -7.21 -16.18
CA ASN A 274 36.18 -6.47 -16.92
C ASN A 274 35.80 -5.00 -17.17
N LYS A 275 34.62 -4.57 -16.71
CA LYS A 275 34.12 -3.20 -16.91
C LYS A 275 33.94 -2.46 -15.59
N PHE A 276 34.42 -1.22 -15.59
CA PHE A 276 34.31 -0.29 -14.48
C PHE A 276 32.90 0.31 -14.42
N ASP A 277 32.53 0.87 -13.27
CA ASP A 277 31.22 1.47 -13.11
C ASP A 277 30.96 2.61 -14.10
N GLY A 278 31.98 3.42 -14.42
CA GLY A 278 31.90 4.50 -15.39
C GLY A 278 31.50 4.04 -16.80
N ASP A 279 31.79 2.79 -17.17
CA ASP A 279 31.42 2.23 -18.48
C ASP A 279 29.90 2.08 -18.66
N TYR A 280 29.14 2.11 -17.56
CA TYR A 280 27.68 2.00 -17.55
C TYR A 280 26.97 3.32 -17.28
N GLU A 281 27.72 4.43 -17.17
CA GLU A 281 27.16 5.75 -16.96
C GLU A 281 26.62 6.32 -18.28
N VAL A 282 25.34 6.67 -18.28
CA VAL A 282 24.67 7.27 -19.44
C VAL A 282 23.93 8.53 -19.04
N SER A 283 23.75 9.43 -19.99
CA SER A 283 23.03 10.68 -19.77
C SER A 283 21.95 10.94 -20.81
N TYR A 284 20.88 11.62 -20.38
CA TYR A 284 19.87 12.17 -21.28
C TYR A 284 19.30 13.44 -20.68
N GLN A 285 19.27 14.52 -21.48
CA GLN A 285 18.75 15.81 -21.07
C GLN A 285 19.36 16.28 -19.74
N GLY A 286 20.69 16.19 -19.61
CA GLY A 286 21.45 16.68 -18.45
C GLY A 286 21.40 15.81 -17.19
N GLU A 287 20.68 14.69 -17.22
CA GLU A 287 20.54 13.78 -16.08
C GLU A 287 21.34 12.50 -16.31
N ILE A 288 21.96 11.99 -15.25
CA ILE A 288 22.88 10.85 -15.31
C ILE A 288 22.27 9.63 -14.60
N LEU A 289 22.44 8.45 -15.22
CA LEU A 289 22.05 7.16 -14.65
C LEU A 289 23.16 6.13 -14.92
N ASN A 290 23.53 5.38 -13.87
CA ASN A 290 24.36 4.21 -14.02
C ASN A 290 23.47 2.96 -14.18
N TYR A 291 23.65 2.20 -15.25
CA TYR A 291 22.83 1.01 -15.49
C TYR A 291 23.04 -0.09 -14.45
N ARG A 292 24.28 -0.30 -14.00
CA ARG A 292 24.60 -1.31 -12.97
C ARG A 292 23.88 -0.99 -11.66
N ASP A 293 23.85 0.29 -11.27
CA ASP A 293 23.10 0.75 -10.08
C ASP A 293 21.60 0.52 -10.21
N TRP A 294 20.99 0.82 -11.37
CA TRP A 294 19.55 0.67 -11.54
C TRP A 294 19.13 -0.80 -11.62
N PHE A 295 19.82 -1.60 -12.42
CA PHE A 295 19.49 -3.01 -12.58
C PHE A 295 19.91 -3.86 -11.37
N SER A 296 20.63 -3.30 -10.40
CA SER A 296 20.78 -3.95 -9.09
C SER A 296 19.47 -4.06 -8.30
N ARG A 297 18.43 -3.28 -8.65
CA ARG A 297 17.17 -3.23 -7.89
C ARG A 297 16.20 -4.33 -8.28
N SER A 298 15.33 -4.72 -7.34
CA SER A 298 14.37 -5.83 -7.50
C SER A 298 13.28 -5.58 -8.56
N GLU A 299 12.93 -4.32 -8.76
CA GLU A 299 11.84 -3.84 -9.62
C GLU A 299 12.29 -3.51 -11.05
N SER A 300 13.57 -3.72 -11.38
CA SER A 300 14.16 -3.27 -12.65
C SER A 300 13.54 -3.90 -13.90
N LEU A 301 12.80 -5.01 -13.75
CA LEU A 301 12.15 -5.75 -14.84
C LEU A 301 10.62 -5.50 -14.92
N ASP A 302 10.05 -4.76 -13.97
CA ASP A 302 8.59 -4.66 -13.80
C ASP A 302 7.89 -3.87 -14.90
N GLU A 303 8.64 -3.12 -15.70
CA GLU A 303 8.14 -2.35 -16.85
C GLU A 303 7.82 -3.25 -18.05
N LEU A 304 8.33 -4.49 -18.09
CA LEU A 304 8.06 -5.42 -19.18
C LEU A 304 6.56 -5.80 -19.29
N PRO A 305 6.04 -6.04 -20.51
CA PRO A 305 4.66 -6.46 -20.72
C PRO A 305 4.37 -7.86 -20.18
N ILE A 306 5.32 -8.79 -20.31
CA ILE A 306 5.21 -10.17 -19.81
C ILE A 306 6.41 -10.43 -18.90
N ILE A 307 6.15 -10.55 -17.61
CA ILE A 307 7.15 -10.85 -16.57
C ILE A 307 6.41 -11.41 -15.34
N PRO A 308 7.03 -12.30 -14.54
CA PRO A 308 6.44 -12.71 -13.27
C PRO A 308 6.40 -11.56 -12.27
N ILE A 309 5.32 -11.55 -11.48
CA ILE A 309 5.12 -10.66 -10.34
C ILE A 309 5.06 -11.58 -9.12
N ILE A 310 6.02 -11.39 -8.22
CA ILE A 310 6.05 -12.01 -6.90
C ILE A 310 5.18 -11.16 -5.98
N THR A 311 4.20 -11.77 -5.33
CA THR A 311 3.22 -11.08 -4.47
C THR A 311 3.82 -10.77 -3.11
N ASP A 312 3.01 -10.21 -2.21
CA ASP A 312 3.40 -9.98 -0.82
C ASP A 312 3.85 -11.28 -0.15
N ILE A 313 4.72 -11.15 0.87
CA ILE A 313 5.20 -12.26 1.68
C ILE A 313 3.98 -12.95 2.30
N LEU A 314 3.84 -14.26 2.07
CA LEU A 314 2.83 -15.09 2.71
C LEU A 314 3.31 -15.61 4.05
N GLY A 315 4.60 -15.92 4.15
CA GLY A 315 5.23 -16.46 5.33
C GLY A 315 6.72 -16.13 5.38
N GLU A 316 7.23 -15.96 6.59
CA GLU A 316 8.63 -15.73 6.88
C GLU A 316 8.99 -16.59 8.08
N THR A 317 9.93 -17.51 7.92
CA THR A 317 10.24 -18.54 8.91
C THR A 317 11.75 -18.68 9.07
N THR A 318 12.19 -19.09 10.25
CA THR A 318 13.59 -19.36 10.55
C THR A 318 13.65 -20.74 11.20
N ASN A 319 14.60 -21.58 10.78
CA ASN A 319 14.76 -22.90 11.37
C ASN A 319 15.19 -22.81 12.85
N GLU A 320 15.05 -23.92 13.61
CA GLU A 320 15.24 -23.93 15.07
C GLU A 320 16.66 -23.50 15.49
N ASP A 321 17.68 -23.95 14.75
CA ASP A 321 19.08 -23.59 14.92
C ASP A 321 19.43 -22.21 14.34
N ARG A 322 18.46 -21.53 13.71
CA ARG A 322 18.57 -20.19 13.10
C ARG A 322 19.71 -20.07 12.10
N THR A 323 20.00 -21.11 11.35
CA THR A 323 21.00 -21.16 10.28
C THR A 323 20.39 -20.95 8.89
N GLU A 324 19.07 -21.16 8.75
CA GLU A 324 18.32 -20.98 7.51
C GLU A 324 17.10 -20.10 7.74
N ARG A 325 16.86 -19.19 6.79
CA ARG A 325 15.65 -18.38 6.73
C ARG A 325 14.91 -18.63 5.44
N THR A 326 13.59 -18.80 5.56
CA THR A 326 12.72 -19.15 4.45
C THR A 326 11.61 -18.12 4.28
N PHE A 327 11.41 -17.68 3.05
CA PHE A 327 10.38 -16.74 2.66
C PHE A 327 9.45 -17.38 1.65
N THR A 328 8.15 -17.27 1.87
CA THR A 328 7.13 -17.82 0.97
C THR A 328 6.32 -16.74 0.31
N PHE A 329 6.07 -16.89 -0.99
CA PHE A 329 5.36 -15.93 -1.83
C PHE A 329 4.38 -16.64 -2.77
N GLY A 330 3.45 -15.86 -3.31
CA GLY A 330 2.72 -16.22 -4.51
C GLY A 330 3.36 -15.66 -5.78
N VAL A 331 3.21 -16.38 -6.90
CA VAL A 331 3.68 -15.93 -8.21
C VAL A 331 2.51 -15.82 -9.18
N LYS A 332 2.45 -14.71 -9.92
CA LYS A 332 1.54 -14.53 -11.06
C LYS A 332 2.29 -13.96 -12.26
N LEU A 333 1.78 -14.18 -13.47
CA LEU A 333 2.30 -13.54 -14.68
C LEU A 333 1.58 -12.23 -15.01
N LYS A 334 2.35 -11.19 -15.32
CA LYS A 334 1.85 -9.99 -16.00
C LYS A 334 1.61 -10.30 -17.48
N PHE A 335 0.52 -9.78 -18.05
CA PHE A 335 0.14 -10.01 -19.45
C PHE A 335 -0.15 -8.71 -20.23
N GLY A 336 0.56 -7.64 -19.90
CA GLY A 336 0.57 -6.39 -20.69
C GLY A 336 -0.75 -5.61 -20.71
N ASN A 337 -1.67 -5.88 -19.78
CA ASN A 337 -3.00 -5.30 -19.76
C ASN A 337 -2.98 -3.75 -19.65
N PRO A 338 -4.05 -3.06 -20.10
CA PRO A 338 -4.13 -1.61 -20.08
C PRO A 338 -3.74 -0.93 -18.76
N VAL A 339 -2.88 0.09 -18.83
CA VAL A 339 -2.51 0.93 -17.68
C VAL A 339 -3.65 1.94 -17.42
N GLN A 340 -4.58 1.55 -16.55
CA GLN A 340 -5.83 2.29 -16.30
C GLN A 340 -5.61 3.71 -15.76
N ALA A 341 -4.58 3.91 -14.93
CA ALA A 341 -4.25 5.21 -14.34
C ALA A 341 -3.75 6.25 -15.36
N ARG A 342 -3.39 5.85 -16.59
CA ARG A 342 -2.76 6.72 -17.60
C ARG A 342 -3.26 6.43 -19.00
N GLY A 343 -4.58 6.54 -19.17
CA GLY A 343 -5.19 6.52 -20.50
C GLY A 343 -5.64 5.15 -21.02
N GLY A 344 -5.30 4.05 -20.34
CA GLY A 344 -5.75 2.70 -20.72
C GLY A 344 -5.03 2.13 -21.94
N LYS A 345 -3.80 2.59 -22.23
CA LYS A 345 -2.94 1.96 -23.25
C LYS A 345 -2.34 0.66 -22.72
N GLU A 346 -2.11 -0.31 -23.60
CA GLU A 346 -1.37 -1.53 -23.25
C GLU A 346 0.05 -1.16 -22.78
N VAL A 347 0.64 -1.99 -21.90
CA VAL A 347 1.93 -1.70 -21.24
C VAL A 347 3.03 -1.37 -22.24
N PHE A 348 3.11 -2.14 -23.33
CA PHE A 348 4.12 -1.93 -24.37
C PHE A 348 3.99 -0.54 -24.99
N ASP A 349 2.80 -0.19 -25.50
CA ASP A 349 2.54 1.09 -26.16
C ASP A 349 2.71 2.27 -25.18
N TYR A 350 2.26 2.12 -23.93
CA TYR A 350 2.43 3.13 -22.89
C TYR A 350 3.90 3.50 -22.67
N TYR A 351 4.79 2.49 -22.56
CA TYR A 351 6.21 2.75 -22.36
C TYR A 351 6.93 3.21 -23.64
N LEU A 352 6.44 2.87 -24.83
CA LEU A 352 6.92 3.47 -26.07
C LEU A 352 6.59 4.97 -26.15
N ASP A 353 5.42 5.40 -25.66
CA ASP A 353 5.09 6.82 -25.59
C ASP A 353 6.04 7.59 -24.66
N ILE A 354 6.52 6.95 -23.58
CA ILE A 354 7.52 7.53 -22.68
C ILE A 354 8.86 7.71 -23.40
N LEU A 355 9.29 6.69 -24.14
CA LEU A 355 10.53 6.73 -24.92
C LEU A 355 10.49 7.74 -26.09
N ASP A 356 9.30 8.13 -26.56
CA ASP A 356 9.16 9.05 -27.70
C ASP A 356 9.56 10.48 -27.31
N PRO A 357 10.65 11.03 -27.89
CA PRO A 357 11.09 12.39 -27.58
C PRO A 357 10.06 13.47 -27.95
N SER A 358 9.10 13.15 -28.83
CA SER A 358 8.05 14.08 -29.25
C SER A 358 7.06 14.39 -28.12
N ASN A 359 6.96 13.51 -27.13
CA ASN A 359 6.08 13.66 -25.95
C ASN A 359 6.78 14.33 -24.76
N TRP A 360 8.05 14.74 -24.92
CA TRP A 360 8.90 15.27 -23.85
C TRP A 360 8.26 16.42 -23.07
N GLU A 361 7.73 17.43 -23.77
CA GLU A 361 7.11 18.59 -23.12
C GLU A 361 5.87 18.22 -22.30
N GLU A 362 5.06 17.27 -22.79
CA GLU A 362 3.87 16.79 -22.09
C GLU A 362 4.25 15.98 -20.84
N GLN A 363 5.26 15.13 -20.94
CA GLN A 363 5.74 14.32 -19.81
C GLN A 363 6.31 15.19 -18.68
N ILE A 364 7.00 16.28 -19.00
CA ILE A 364 7.49 17.26 -18.01
C ILE A 364 6.35 18.13 -17.45
N ARG A 365 5.26 18.33 -18.20
CA ARG A 365 4.07 18.94 -17.61
C ARG A 365 3.40 18.03 -16.58
N GLU A 366 3.58 16.71 -16.67
CA GLU A 366 3.02 15.75 -15.72
C GLU A 366 3.96 15.43 -14.55
N SER A 367 5.29 15.42 -14.78
CA SER A 367 6.34 15.02 -13.83
C SER A 367 7.56 15.96 -13.90
N ASP A 368 8.53 15.88 -13.01
CA ASP A 368 9.78 16.65 -13.14
C ASP A 368 10.74 16.06 -14.19
N ARG A 369 11.67 16.90 -14.68
CA ARG A 369 12.67 16.55 -15.70
C ARG A 369 13.55 15.37 -15.29
N GLU A 370 14.02 15.34 -14.04
CA GLU A 370 14.91 14.29 -13.54
C GLU A 370 14.22 12.92 -13.62
N THR A 371 12.99 12.83 -13.11
CA THR A 371 12.19 11.61 -13.13
C THR A 371 11.95 11.11 -14.55
N VAL A 372 11.60 12.00 -15.48
CA VAL A 372 11.33 11.63 -16.89
C VAL A 372 12.62 11.15 -17.58
N SER A 373 13.72 11.90 -17.46
CA SER A 373 15.01 11.53 -18.07
C SER A 373 15.51 10.18 -17.57
N ARG A 374 15.52 9.98 -16.24
CA ARG A 374 15.95 8.72 -15.65
C ARG A 374 15.06 7.58 -16.10
N LYS A 375 13.75 7.80 -16.24
CA LYS A 375 12.81 6.77 -16.73
C LYS A 375 13.08 6.39 -18.18
N ILE A 376 13.37 7.35 -19.06
CA ILE A 376 13.77 7.08 -20.46
C ILE A 376 15.04 6.25 -20.52
N LEU A 377 16.07 6.61 -19.74
CA LEU A 377 17.34 5.87 -19.70
C LEU A 377 17.12 4.42 -19.25
N ARG A 378 16.34 4.19 -18.20
CA ARG A 378 16.02 2.83 -17.70
C ARG A 378 15.31 1.99 -18.75
N LEU A 379 14.27 2.57 -19.37
CA LEU A 379 13.49 1.91 -20.42
C LEU A 379 14.33 1.61 -21.66
N LEU A 380 15.28 2.49 -22.01
CA LEU A 380 16.15 2.31 -23.17
C LEU A 380 16.90 0.97 -23.10
N LEU A 381 17.61 0.70 -21.99
CA LEU A 381 18.33 -0.57 -21.86
C LEU A 381 17.37 -1.76 -21.80
N LEU A 382 16.32 -1.68 -20.96
CA LEU A 382 15.38 -2.78 -20.76
C LEU A 382 14.66 -3.18 -22.06
N TYR A 383 14.07 -2.21 -22.77
CA TYR A 383 13.30 -2.47 -23.98
C TYR A 383 14.21 -2.84 -25.16
N TYR A 384 15.40 -2.23 -25.26
CA TYR A 384 16.35 -2.65 -26.27
C TYR A 384 16.74 -4.12 -26.06
N PHE A 385 17.16 -4.49 -24.85
CA PHE A 385 17.57 -5.86 -24.58
C PHE A 385 16.43 -6.86 -24.78
N ALA A 386 15.22 -6.55 -24.32
CA ALA A 386 14.09 -7.46 -24.40
C ALA A 386 13.50 -7.62 -25.81
N PHE A 387 13.60 -6.60 -26.68
CA PHE A 387 12.81 -6.55 -27.92
C PHE A 387 13.56 -6.21 -29.20
N ALA A 388 14.85 -5.82 -29.14
CA ALA A 388 15.62 -5.55 -30.34
C ALA A 388 15.76 -6.83 -31.19
N THR A 389 15.40 -6.72 -32.46
CA THR A 389 15.32 -7.84 -33.40
C THR A 389 15.45 -7.33 -34.83
N ASN A 390 15.81 -8.23 -35.74
CA ASN A 390 15.83 -8.05 -37.18
C ASN A 390 14.83 -8.96 -37.90
N SER A 391 14.06 -9.76 -37.16
CA SER A 391 13.10 -10.71 -37.71
C SER A 391 11.68 -10.17 -37.61
N ASN A 392 10.91 -10.28 -38.69
CA ASN A 392 9.51 -9.88 -38.72
C ASN A 392 8.61 -11.11 -38.82
N PRO A 393 7.75 -11.39 -37.83
CA PRO A 393 6.91 -12.60 -37.77
C PRO A 393 5.77 -12.63 -38.81
N GLU A 394 5.63 -11.56 -39.59
CA GLU A 394 4.67 -11.44 -40.70
C GLU A 394 5.32 -11.58 -42.08
N ASP A 395 6.65 -11.70 -42.16
CA ASP A 395 7.34 -11.93 -43.43
C ASP A 395 7.09 -13.37 -43.93
N VAL A 396 6.93 -13.53 -45.24
CA VAL A 396 6.63 -14.83 -45.89
C VAL A 396 7.73 -15.88 -45.63
N ASN A 397 8.98 -15.43 -45.49
CA ASN A 397 10.15 -16.29 -45.26
C ASN A 397 10.61 -16.26 -43.78
N TYR A 398 9.74 -15.88 -42.85
CA TYR A 398 10.08 -15.79 -41.44
C TYR A 398 10.44 -17.18 -40.88
N ASN A 399 11.72 -17.33 -40.48
CA ASN A 399 12.16 -18.46 -39.67
C ASN A 399 12.07 -18.07 -38.19
N ILE A 400 11.24 -18.76 -37.43
CA ILE A 400 11.04 -18.44 -36.00
C ILE A 400 12.32 -18.60 -35.16
N GLU A 401 13.18 -19.55 -35.50
CA GLU A 401 14.43 -19.77 -34.77
C GLU A 401 15.42 -18.60 -34.92
N SER A 402 15.28 -17.79 -35.98
CA SER A 402 16.13 -16.61 -36.20
C SER A 402 16.02 -15.55 -35.09
N GLU A 403 14.96 -15.59 -34.27
CA GLU A 403 14.83 -14.71 -33.10
C GLU A 403 15.97 -14.90 -32.09
N LEU A 404 16.54 -16.11 -32.02
CA LEU A 404 17.60 -16.46 -31.08
C LEU A 404 18.99 -15.94 -31.52
N ASP A 405 19.15 -15.56 -32.79
CA ASP A 405 20.46 -15.24 -33.38
C ASP A 405 20.91 -13.80 -33.14
N TYR A 406 20.01 -12.90 -32.73
CA TYR A 406 20.34 -11.49 -32.62
C TYR A 406 21.30 -11.23 -31.44
N GLY A 407 22.53 -10.78 -31.73
CA GLY A 407 23.55 -10.43 -30.73
C GLY A 407 23.30 -9.07 -30.08
N VAL A 408 22.56 -9.03 -28.97
CA VAL A 408 22.08 -7.76 -28.38
C VAL A 408 23.16 -6.94 -27.69
N CYS A 409 24.06 -7.58 -26.93
CA CYS A 409 25.10 -6.88 -26.18
C CYS A 409 26.02 -6.08 -27.11
N GLN A 410 26.59 -6.73 -28.12
CA GLN A 410 27.49 -6.10 -29.08
C GLN A 410 26.79 -5.00 -29.90
N ASN A 411 25.52 -5.21 -30.28
CA ASN A 411 24.75 -4.19 -30.98
C ASN A 411 24.43 -2.99 -30.10
N PHE A 412 24.09 -3.20 -28.82
CA PHE A 412 23.82 -2.12 -27.87
C PHE A 412 25.07 -1.26 -27.64
N GLU A 413 26.22 -1.88 -27.38
CA GLU A 413 27.48 -1.16 -27.17
C GLU A 413 27.86 -0.28 -28.36
N ASN A 414 27.81 -0.87 -29.56
CA ASN A 414 28.26 -0.20 -30.78
C ASN A 414 27.30 0.88 -31.26
N LYS A 415 25.99 0.69 -31.09
CA LYS A 415 24.97 1.57 -31.69
C LYS A 415 24.32 2.53 -30.69
N ILE A 416 24.29 2.19 -29.41
CA ILE A 416 23.51 2.92 -28.40
C ILE A 416 24.43 3.51 -27.32
N LEU A 417 25.18 2.66 -26.61
CA LEU A 417 25.91 3.05 -25.40
C LEU A 417 26.81 4.28 -25.62
N LYS A 418 27.69 4.23 -26.64
CA LYS A 418 28.64 5.32 -26.94
C LYS A 418 27.96 6.67 -27.19
N VAL A 419 26.73 6.67 -27.72
CA VAL A 419 25.99 7.91 -27.98
C VAL A 419 25.38 8.47 -26.70
N PHE A 420 24.88 7.60 -25.82
CA PHE A 420 24.30 8.00 -24.55
C PHE A 420 25.34 8.34 -23.47
N GLN A 421 26.58 7.86 -23.63
CA GLN A 421 27.76 8.35 -22.88
C GLN A 421 28.23 9.74 -23.36
N GLY A 422 27.94 10.10 -24.61
CA GLY A 422 28.28 11.41 -25.18
C GLY A 422 27.28 12.52 -24.86
N ASN A 423 27.56 13.72 -25.38
CA ASN A 423 26.78 14.94 -25.12
C ASN A 423 25.81 15.34 -26.26
N ASP A 424 25.68 14.53 -27.32
CA ASP A 424 24.84 14.84 -28.48
C ASP A 424 23.37 14.43 -28.26
N GLU A 425 22.59 15.36 -27.72
CA GLU A 425 21.16 15.15 -27.43
C GLU A 425 20.30 14.90 -28.68
N GLU A 426 20.61 15.51 -29.83
CA GLU A 426 19.83 15.28 -31.05
C GLU A 426 20.07 13.87 -31.60
N LYS A 427 21.31 13.39 -31.56
CA LYS A 427 21.61 11.99 -31.92
C LYS A 427 20.96 11.00 -30.96
N LYS A 428 20.91 11.29 -29.66
CA LYS A 428 20.13 10.48 -28.68
C LYS A 428 18.65 10.42 -29.06
N LYS A 429 18.02 11.56 -29.38
CA LYS A 429 16.62 11.60 -29.85
C LYS A 429 16.41 10.81 -31.14
N GLN A 430 17.35 10.88 -32.09
CA GLN A 430 17.28 10.09 -33.33
C GLN A 430 17.33 8.58 -33.05
N ILE A 431 18.18 8.14 -32.13
CA ILE A 431 18.23 6.73 -31.70
C ILE A 431 16.91 6.30 -31.09
N LEU A 432 16.33 7.09 -30.17
CA LEU A 432 15.05 6.77 -29.54
C LEU A 432 13.92 6.62 -30.58
N ARG A 433 13.82 7.55 -31.53
CA ARG A 433 12.87 7.46 -32.66
C ARG A 433 13.14 6.25 -33.54
N GLY A 434 14.42 5.95 -33.81
CA GLY A 434 14.86 4.79 -34.56
C GLY A 434 14.45 3.47 -33.91
N LEU A 435 14.62 3.36 -32.60
CA LEU A 435 14.23 2.20 -31.81
C LEU A 435 12.72 1.95 -31.87
N ILE A 436 11.91 2.99 -31.63
CA ILE A 436 10.44 2.91 -31.70
C ILE A 436 9.98 2.47 -33.10
N ARG A 437 10.59 3.02 -34.15
CA ARG A 437 10.31 2.64 -35.54
C ARG A 437 10.69 1.18 -35.80
N GLY A 438 11.85 0.72 -35.32
CA GLY A 438 12.28 -0.67 -35.43
C GLY A 438 11.28 -1.64 -34.78
N PHE A 439 10.81 -1.35 -33.56
CA PHE A 439 9.81 -2.18 -32.89
C PHE A 439 8.50 -2.30 -33.66
N LYS A 440 8.08 -1.22 -34.34
CA LYS A 440 6.90 -1.22 -35.22
C LYS A 440 7.16 -2.01 -36.51
N GLN A 441 8.30 -1.78 -37.16
CA GLN A 441 8.69 -2.44 -38.41
C GLN A 441 8.80 -3.96 -38.25
N TYR A 442 9.36 -4.44 -37.16
CA TYR A 442 9.55 -5.86 -36.89
C TYR A 442 8.39 -6.49 -36.09
N ASN A 443 7.25 -5.81 -36.01
CA ASN A 443 6.02 -6.31 -35.41
C ASN A 443 6.20 -6.94 -34.01
N VAL A 444 6.99 -6.30 -33.13
CA VAL A 444 7.27 -6.79 -31.76
C VAL A 444 5.98 -7.06 -30.98
N LYS A 445 4.95 -6.23 -31.19
CA LYS A 445 3.63 -6.41 -30.58
C LYS A 445 2.99 -7.76 -30.92
N VAL A 446 3.19 -8.27 -32.13
CA VAL A 446 2.70 -9.59 -32.55
C VAL A 446 3.44 -10.69 -31.78
N LYS A 447 4.77 -10.58 -31.61
CA LYS A 447 5.58 -11.53 -30.82
C LYS A 447 5.11 -11.58 -29.36
N ILE A 448 4.92 -10.42 -28.73
CA ILE A 448 4.38 -10.31 -27.36
C ILE A 448 2.99 -10.97 -27.28
N LYS A 449 2.11 -10.76 -28.26
CA LYS A 449 0.77 -11.36 -28.30
C LYS A 449 0.82 -12.88 -28.44
N ARG A 450 1.71 -13.41 -29.28
CA ARG A 450 1.92 -14.87 -29.43
C ARG A 450 2.44 -15.49 -28.13
N LEU A 451 3.45 -14.88 -27.51
CA LEU A 451 3.97 -15.31 -26.20
C LEU A 451 2.89 -15.27 -25.10
N LYS A 452 2.10 -14.18 -25.03
CA LYS A 452 0.96 -14.06 -24.11
C LYS A 452 -0.02 -15.22 -24.30
N THR A 453 -0.37 -15.52 -25.56
CA THR A 453 -1.34 -16.57 -25.89
C THR A 453 -0.81 -17.95 -25.49
N LEU A 454 0.46 -18.25 -25.79
CA LEU A 454 1.13 -19.49 -25.40
C LEU A 454 1.06 -19.69 -23.88
N LEU A 455 1.54 -18.71 -23.10
CA LEU A 455 1.59 -18.79 -21.64
C LEU A 455 0.20 -18.87 -21.02
N GLN A 456 -0.77 -18.09 -21.54
CA GLN A 456 -2.16 -18.17 -21.08
C GLN A 456 -2.77 -19.54 -21.36
N LYS A 457 -2.51 -20.14 -22.52
CA LYS A 457 -3.00 -21.49 -22.86
C LYS A 457 -2.37 -22.54 -21.95
N PHE A 458 -1.07 -22.45 -21.71
CA PHE A 458 -0.33 -23.37 -20.84
C PHE A 458 -0.82 -23.32 -19.39
N ILE A 459 -0.91 -22.13 -18.79
CA ILE A 459 -1.35 -21.98 -17.38
C ILE A 459 -2.83 -22.40 -17.19
N LYS A 460 -3.65 -22.35 -18.25
CA LYS A 460 -5.05 -22.82 -18.23
C LYS A 460 -5.17 -24.35 -18.19
N GLN A 461 -4.11 -25.10 -18.46
CA GLN A 461 -4.15 -26.56 -18.48
C GLN A 461 -4.40 -27.12 -17.07
N GLN A 462 -5.05 -28.29 -17.05
CA GLN A 462 -5.49 -28.93 -15.82
C GLN A 462 -4.38 -29.73 -15.13
N GLY A 463 -3.36 -30.20 -15.86
CA GLY A 463 -2.24 -30.94 -15.29
C GLY A 463 -1.53 -30.18 -14.18
N VAL A 464 -1.16 -30.88 -13.11
CA VAL A 464 -0.35 -30.35 -12.00
C VAL A 464 1.11 -30.39 -12.43
N LEU A 465 1.81 -29.27 -12.28
CA LEU A 465 3.22 -29.19 -12.60
C LEU A 465 4.07 -29.76 -11.45
N ASP A 466 5.13 -30.50 -11.79
CA ASP A 466 6.05 -31.01 -10.78
C ASP A 466 6.79 -29.85 -10.07
N PRO A 467 7.09 -29.98 -8.78
CA PRO A 467 7.94 -29.02 -8.08
C PRO A 467 9.33 -28.93 -8.71
N LYS A 468 9.95 -27.75 -8.63
CA LYS A 468 11.32 -27.52 -9.12
C LYS A 468 12.08 -26.59 -8.17
N SER A 469 13.29 -27.00 -7.80
CA SER A 469 14.22 -26.21 -7.01
C SER A 469 15.44 -25.80 -7.85
N PHE A 470 15.85 -24.55 -7.69
CA PHE A 470 17.04 -23.94 -8.27
C PHE A 470 17.99 -23.58 -7.13
N HIS A 471 19.23 -24.06 -7.20
CA HIS A 471 20.26 -23.71 -6.24
C HIS A 471 21.05 -22.50 -6.75
N CYS A 472 21.31 -21.55 -5.86
CA CYS A 472 22.05 -20.33 -6.16
C CYS A 472 22.85 -19.87 -4.95
N GLU A 473 23.75 -18.93 -5.17
CA GLU A 473 24.61 -18.31 -4.18
C GLU A 473 24.40 -16.80 -4.24
N LEU A 474 24.28 -16.18 -3.08
CA LEU A 474 24.33 -14.73 -2.91
C LEU A 474 25.77 -14.33 -2.64
N GLY A 475 26.48 -13.83 -3.65
CA GLY A 475 27.88 -13.43 -3.55
C GLY A 475 28.09 -11.93 -3.36
N VAL A 476 29.01 -11.56 -2.47
CA VAL A 476 29.55 -10.19 -2.32
C VAL A 476 30.89 -10.11 -3.07
N TYR A 477 30.95 -9.22 -4.06
CA TYR A 477 32.06 -9.10 -5.00
C TYR A 477 33.21 -8.25 -4.44
N CYS A 478 34.45 -8.62 -4.76
CA CYS A 478 35.66 -7.92 -4.34
C CYS A 478 35.76 -6.48 -4.86
N GLY A 479 34.97 -6.09 -5.87
CA GLY A 479 34.95 -4.71 -6.37
C GLY A 479 34.40 -3.67 -5.40
N VAL A 480 33.91 -4.07 -4.23
CA VAL A 480 33.57 -3.18 -3.10
C VAL A 480 34.77 -2.90 -2.18
N LEU A 481 35.87 -3.63 -2.38
CA LEU A 481 37.11 -3.54 -1.62
C LEU A 481 38.10 -2.60 -2.33
N GLU A 482 38.91 -1.90 -1.54
CA GLU A 482 39.94 -0.99 -2.05
C GLU A 482 41.01 -1.78 -2.83
N GLY A 483 41.19 -1.43 -4.10
CA GLY A 483 42.16 -2.09 -4.98
C GLY A 483 43.57 -1.48 -4.92
N ASN A 484 43.72 -0.26 -4.38
CA ASN A 484 45.01 0.40 -4.26
C ASN A 484 45.80 -0.12 -3.06
N ARG A 485 46.97 -0.71 -3.32
CA ARG A 485 47.88 -1.24 -2.28
C ARG A 485 48.28 -0.20 -1.24
N GLU A 486 48.63 1.02 -1.66
CA GLU A 486 49.05 2.08 -0.72
C GLU A 486 47.89 2.49 0.21
N ALA A 487 46.66 2.48 -0.29
CA ALA A 487 45.47 2.80 0.50
C ALA A 487 45.12 1.67 1.48
N LEU A 488 45.26 0.40 1.06
CA LEU A 488 45.11 -0.78 1.93
C LEU A 488 46.12 -0.76 3.07
N ILE A 489 47.39 -0.42 2.79
CA ILE A 489 48.45 -0.26 3.80
C ILE A 489 48.10 0.85 4.81
N GLN A 490 47.43 1.91 4.36
CA GLN A 490 46.93 2.98 5.22
C GLN A 490 45.64 2.62 5.98
N GLY A 491 45.20 1.36 5.94
CA GLY A 491 44.04 0.85 6.65
C GLY A 491 42.69 1.11 5.96
N ARG A 492 42.68 1.56 4.70
CA ARG A 492 41.44 1.69 3.92
C ARG A 492 41.11 0.38 3.21
N ILE A 493 40.15 -0.36 3.75
CA ILE A 493 39.77 -1.70 3.23
C ILE A 493 38.64 -1.65 2.20
N PHE A 494 37.72 -0.70 2.33
CA PHE A 494 36.54 -0.57 1.47
C PHE A 494 36.65 0.65 0.56
N GLU A 495 36.04 0.57 -0.61
CA GLU A 495 35.82 1.71 -1.49
C GLU A 495 34.92 2.76 -0.83
N ASP A 496 35.15 4.05 -1.13
CA ASP A 496 34.43 5.19 -0.55
C ASP A 496 32.89 5.12 -0.71
N VAL A 497 32.41 4.31 -1.67
CA VAL A 497 30.98 4.06 -1.88
C VAL A 497 30.29 3.46 -0.65
N VAL A 498 30.98 2.62 0.13
CA VAL A 498 30.40 1.98 1.32
C VAL A 498 30.07 3.02 2.39
N GLY A 499 30.98 3.98 2.60
CA GLY A 499 30.77 5.04 3.58
C GLY A 499 29.86 6.17 3.11
N SER A 500 29.95 6.55 1.83
CA SER A 500 29.24 7.71 1.28
C SER A 500 27.79 7.40 0.87
N ASN A 501 27.53 6.23 0.28
CA ASN A 501 26.19 5.82 -0.16
C ASN A 501 26.04 4.29 -0.15
N PRO A 502 25.79 3.67 1.02
CA PRO A 502 25.72 2.22 1.17
C PRO A 502 24.75 1.53 0.20
N LYS A 503 23.66 2.20 -0.22
CA LYS A 503 22.70 1.61 -1.17
C LYS A 503 23.30 1.36 -2.55
N LYS A 504 24.34 2.10 -2.95
CA LYS A 504 25.06 1.82 -4.20
C LYS A 504 25.90 0.55 -4.12
N CYS A 505 26.15 0.00 -2.93
CA CYS A 505 26.84 -1.28 -2.77
C CYS A 505 26.03 -2.46 -3.32
N LEU A 506 24.73 -2.29 -3.59
CA LEU A 506 23.89 -3.30 -4.21
C LEU A 506 24.39 -3.79 -5.57
N ARG A 507 25.20 -3.00 -6.27
CA ARG A 507 25.83 -3.41 -7.51
C ARG A 507 26.88 -4.51 -7.34
N TYR A 508 27.42 -4.67 -6.13
CA TYR A 508 28.42 -5.69 -5.78
C TYR A 508 27.82 -6.91 -5.10
N ILE A 509 26.50 -6.94 -4.89
CA ILE A 509 25.78 -8.10 -4.33
C ILE A 509 24.98 -8.74 -5.45
N ASN A 510 25.28 -9.98 -5.78
CA ASN A 510 24.68 -10.68 -6.92
C ASN A 510 24.22 -12.09 -6.55
N VAL A 511 23.32 -12.63 -7.35
CA VAL A 511 22.82 -13.99 -7.23
C VAL A 511 23.19 -14.74 -8.50
N LYS A 512 23.89 -15.87 -8.37
CA LYS A 512 24.24 -16.77 -9.49
C LYS A 512 24.16 -18.23 -9.04
N GLU A 513 24.16 -19.17 -9.97
CA GLU A 513 24.26 -20.61 -9.63
C GLU A 513 25.57 -20.92 -8.90
N ALA A 514 26.66 -20.28 -9.31
CA ALA A 514 27.96 -20.35 -8.65
C ALA A 514 28.76 -19.07 -8.91
N HIS A 515 29.58 -18.66 -7.93
CA HIS A 515 30.51 -17.55 -8.08
C HIS A 515 31.98 -18.02 -8.17
N PRO A 516 32.80 -17.47 -9.09
CA PRO A 516 34.23 -17.72 -9.11
C PRO A 516 34.89 -17.24 -7.81
N PRO A 517 35.74 -18.05 -7.14
CA PRO A 517 36.36 -17.69 -5.86
C PRO A 517 37.19 -16.41 -5.91
N ASP A 518 37.76 -16.08 -7.08
CA ASP A 518 38.70 -14.96 -7.20
C ASP A 518 38.03 -13.57 -7.18
N ILE A 519 36.71 -13.52 -7.46
CA ILE A 519 35.95 -12.27 -7.64
C ILE A 519 34.91 -12.01 -6.54
N THR A 520 34.65 -12.98 -5.67
CA THR A 520 33.78 -12.83 -4.49
C THR A 520 34.51 -13.21 -3.22
N PHE A 521 34.34 -12.45 -2.15
CA PHE A 521 34.99 -12.71 -0.87
C PHE A 521 34.03 -13.25 0.20
N CYS A 522 32.72 -13.20 -0.03
CA CYS A 522 31.71 -13.74 0.88
C CYS A 522 30.50 -14.26 0.08
N GLN A 523 29.93 -15.39 0.47
CA GLN A 523 28.86 -16.06 -0.25
C GLN A 523 27.85 -16.67 0.72
N LEU A 524 26.55 -16.58 0.41
CA LEU A 524 25.50 -17.29 1.16
C LEU A 524 24.72 -18.24 0.22
N PRO A 525 24.63 -19.53 0.55
CA PRO A 525 23.80 -20.46 -0.23
C PRO A 525 22.33 -20.10 -0.15
N ALA A 526 21.62 -20.21 -1.27
CA ALA A 526 20.19 -19.99 -1.35
C ALA A 526 19.51 -20.99 -2.30
N THR A 527 18.23 -21.27 -2.04
CA THR A 527 17.39 -22.13 -2.89
C THR A 527 16.11 -21.40 -3.27
N ILE A 528 15.72 -21.49 -4.55
CA ILE A 528 14.48 -20.94 -5.11
C ILE A 528 13.64 -22.12 -5.57
N GLU A 529 12.48 -22.34 -4.95
CA GLU A 529 11.59 -23.47 -5.24
C GLU A 529 10.21 -23.00 -5.73
N PHE A 530 9.68 -23.67 -6.76
CA PHE A 530 8.33 -23.46 -7.28
C PHE A 530 7.47 -24.70 -7.13
N GLU A 531 6.23 -24.51 -6.67
CA GLU A 531 5.23 -25.57 -6.49
C GLU A 531 3.89 -25.17 -7.11
N ASP A 532 3.18 -26.14 -7.71
CA ASP A 532 1.83 -25.98 -8.25
C ASP A 532 0.77 -26.55 -7.30
N ILE A 533 0.22 -25.69 -6.44
CA ILE A 533 -0.75 -26.06 -5.42
C ILE A 533 -2.18 -25.94 -5.96
N ARG A 534 -2.99 -26.98 -5.73
CA ARG A 534 -4.38 -27.07 -6.17
C ARG A 534 -5.37 -27.04 -5.03
N TYR A 535 -6.48 -26.33 -5.26
CA TYR A 535 -7.59 -26.22 -4.31
C TYR A 535 -8.81 -26.97 -4.83
N TYR A 536 -9.39 -27.76 -3.96
CA TYR A 536 -10.56 -28.60 -4.21
C TYR A 536 -11.72 -28.12 -3.37
N GLN A 537 -12.93 -28.33 -3.86
CA GLN A 537 -14.13 -28.04 -3.07
C GLN A 537 -14.33 -29.13 -2.03
N THR A 538 -14.64 -28.72 -0.80
CA THR A 538 -15.07 -29.62 0.27
C THR A 538 -16.60 -29.82 0.21
N TYR A 539 -17.14 -30.71 1.04
CA TYR A 539 -18.59 -30.86 1.21
C TYR A 539 -19.24 -29.68 1.96
N GLN A 540 -18.45 -28.78 2.53
CA GLN A 540 -18.94 -27.64 3.29
C GLN A 540 -19.55 -26.59 2.38
N GLN A 541 -20.86 -26.38 2.50
CA GLN A 541 -21.62 -25.36 1.79
C GLN A 541 -22.64 -24.72 2.73
N GLU A 542 -22.71 -23.40 2.73
CA GLU A 542 -23.68 -22.65 3.53
C GLU A 542 -24.35 -21.56 2.69
N THR A 543 -25.51 -21.10 3.14
CA THR A 543 -26.17 -19.91 2.62
C THR A 543 -26.63 -19.01 3.76
N PHE A 544 -26.59 -17.71 3.51
CA PHE A 544 -27.08 -16.71 4.45
C PHE A 544 -27.76 -15.54 3.75
N ASP A 545 -28.58 -14.83 4.50
CA ASP A 545 -29.23 -13.59 4.07
C ASP A 545 -28.48 -12.37 4.62
N ILE A 546 -28.55 -11.25 3.89
CA ILE A 546 -27.99 -9.95 4.27
C ILE A 546 -29.12 -8.92 4.28
N GLU A 547 -29.25 -8.21 5.39
CA GLU A 547 -30.20 -7.11 5.54
C GLU A 547 -29.53 -5.89 6.16
N TYR A 548 -30.01 -4.69 5.83
CA TYR A 548 -29.60 -3.49 6.57
C TYR A 548 -30.37 -3.40 7.89
N ASP A 549 -29.65 -3.13 8.98
CA ASP A 549 -30.21 -3.14 10.33
C ASP A 549 -30.61 -1.74 10.79
N GLY A 550 -31.74 -1.62 11.50
CA GLY A 550 -32.10 -0.39 12.20
C GLY A 550 -32.34 0.86 11.33
N ILE A 551 -32.48 0.72 10.00
CA ILE A 551 -32.54 1.85 9.06
C ILE A 551 -33.62 2.89 9.40
N ASN A 552 -34.74 2.46 9.98
CA ASN A 552 -35.84 3.36 10.36
C ASN A 552 -35.49 4.28 11.54
N ASN A 553 -34.44 3.95 12.30
CA ASN A 553 -33.97 4.71 13.47
C ASN A 553 -32.74 5.57 13.16
N ILE A 554 -32.18 5.45 11.94
CA ILE A 554 -31.03 6.24 11.50
C ILE A 554 -31.51 7.49 10.76
N PHE A 555 -30.98 8.62 11.18
CA PHE A 555 -31.21 9.92 10.55
C PHE A 555 -29.98 10.32 9.75
N GLN A 556 -30.14 11.18 8.76
CA GLN A 556 -29.07 11.67 7.91
C GLN A 556 -29.03 13.19 7.85
N VAL A 557 -27.80 13.71 7.78
CA VAL A 557 -27.49 15.10 7.48
C VAL A 557 -26.58 15.13 6.25
N PRO A 558 -27.14 15.27 5.03
CA PRO A 558 -26.34 15.16 3.82
C PRO A 558 -25.45 16.38 3.58
N ILE A 559 -24.20 16.10 3.23
CA ILE A 559 -23.16 17.09 2.95
C ILE A 559 -22.76 16.95 1.48
N LEU A 560 -22.78 18.06 0.74
CA LEU A 560 -22.34 18.14 -0.65
C LEU A 560 -21.07 18.97 -0.76
N ILE A 561 -20.10 18.45 -1.51
CA ILE A 561 -18.87 19.16 -1.86
C ILE A 561 -18.81 19.25 -3.39
N ILE A 562 -18.98 20.46 -3.93
CA ILE A 562 -19.32 20.62 -5.35
C ILE A 562 -18.54 21.76 -6.02
N PRO A 563 -18.13 21.59 -7.30
CA PRO A 563 -17.47 22.64 -8.04
C PRO A 563 -18.47 23.74 -8.43
N GLU A 564 -18.00 24.99 -8.47
CA GLU A 564 -18.80 26.15 -8.86
C GLU A 564 -18.98 26.23 -10.38
N SER A 565 -20.01 25.55 -10.89
CA SER A 565 -20.34 25.55 -12.31
C SER A 565 -21.84 25.56 -12.59
N ASP A 566 -22.20 25.93 -13.82
CA ASP A 566 -23.58 25.85 -14.31
C ASP A 566 -24.12 24.42 -14.32
N LEU A 567 -23.26 23.43 -14.60
CA LEU A 567 -23.65 22.03 -14.62
C LEU A 567 -24.05 21.56 -13.21
N THR A 568 -23.22 21.87 -12.22
CA THR A 568 -23.50 21.59 -10.82
C THR A 568 -24.78 22.28 -10.36
N GLN A 569 -24.99 23.55 -10.73
CA GLN A 569 -26.21 24.26 -10.40
C GLN A 569 -27.46 23.62 -11.02
N LYS A 570 -27.39 23.17 -12.28
CA LYS A 570 -28.50 22.47 -12.95
C LYS A 570 -28.86 21.17 -12.24
N ILE A 571 -27.86 20.34 -11.91
CA ILE A 571 -28.08 19.05 -11.23
C ILE A 571 -28.64 19.28 -9.83
N THR A 572 -28.07 20.21 -9.08
CA THR A 572 -28.54 20.49 -7.72
C THR A 572 -29.95 21.07 -7.69
N LYS A 573 -30.33 21.92 -8.66
CA LYS A 573 -31.70 22.45 -8.79
C LYS A 573 -32.71 21.43 -9.35
N GLY A 574 -32.24 20.38 -10.02
CA GLY A 574 -33.04 19.27 -10.55
C GLY A 574 -33.10 18.09 -9.58
N ASP A 575 -32.13 17.19 -9.65
CA ASP A 575 -32.10 15.89 -8.98
C ASP A 575 -32.17 16.00 -7.44
N LEU A 576 -31.63 17.11 -6.88
CA LEU A 576 -31.59 17.39 -5.45
C LEU A 576 -32.56 18.51 -5.02
N LYS A 577 -33.59 18.79 -5.83
CA LYS A 577 -34.63 19.77 -5.48
C LYS A 577 -35.35 19.38 -4.20
N GLY A 578 -35.58 20.35 -3.31
CA GLY A 578 -36.30 20.16 -2.04
C GLY A 578 -35.51 19.44 -0.94
N LYS A 579 -34.38 18.80 -1.23
CA LYS A 579 -33.53 18.15 -0.22
C LYS A 579 -32.88 19.17 0.69
N LYS A 580 -32.80 18.85 1.99
CA LYS A 580 -32.18 19.66 3.04
C LYS A 580 -30.71 19.26 3.12
N ILE A 581 -29.80 20.14 2.69
CA ILE A 581 -28.39 19.79 2.45
C ILE A 581 -27.42 20.90 2.89
N ILE A 582 -26.28 20.50 3.43
CA ILE A 582 -25.14 21.37 3.68
C ILE A 582 -24.24 21.35 2.45
N VAL A 583 -23.81 22.51 1.95
CA VAL A 583 -23.10 22.63 0.67
C VAL A 583 -21.80 23.42 0.87
N PHE A 584 -20.67 22.77 0.60
CA PHE A 584 -19.37 23.39 0.43
C PHE A 584 -19.10 23.52 -1.07
N SER A 585 -19.03 24.75 -1.56
CA SER A 585 -18.67 25.00 -2.96
C SER A 585 -17.22 25.42 -3.10
N TYR A 586 -16.58 25.02 -4.20
CA TYR A 586 -15.19 25.35 -4.50
C TYR A 586 -14.98 25.59 -6.00
N ASN A 587 -13.97 26.37 -6.36
CA ASN A 587 -13.51 26.49 -7.73
C ASN A 587 -12.58 25.33 -8.09
N ASP A 588 -12.91 24.55 -9.13
CA ASP A 588 -12.13 23.39 -9.54
C ASP A 588 -10.79 23.77 -10.21
N ARG A 589 -10.53 25.05 -10.45
CA ARG A 589 -9.33 25.56 -11.14
C ARG A 589 -8.31 26.25 -10.22
N HIS A 590 -8.60 26.42 -8.93
CA HIS A 590 -7.70 27.16 -8.03
C HIS A 590 -6.33 26.51 -7.86
N LEU A 591 -6.22 25.20 -8.05
CA LEU A 591 -4.97 24.46 -7.88
C LEU A 591 -4.32 24.06 -9.21
N ASP A 592 -4.82 24.58 -10.33
CA ASP A 592 -4.19 24.37 -11.63
C ASP A 592 -2.77 25.00 -11.63
N ARG A 593 -1.81 24.31 -12.26
CA ARG A 593 -0.37 24.67 -12.17
C ARG A 593 -0.04 26.04 -12.75
N ASP A 594 -0.85 26.56 -13.66
CA ASP A 594 -0.75 27.91 -14.24
C ASP A 594 -1.29 29.01 -13.32
N ARG A 595 -2.08 28.65 -12.29
CA ARG A 595 -2.74 29.59 -11.38
C ARG A 595 -2.16 29.56 -9.96
N CYS A 596 -1.53 28.46 -9.58
CA CYS A 596 -1.13 28.20 -8.20
C CYS A 596 0.30 27.66 -8.15
N ASN A 597 1.21 28.39 -7.51
CA ASN A 597 2.53 27.87 -7.20
C ASN A 597 2.48 26.92 -5.97
N PRO A 598 3.53 26.12 -5.70
CA PRO A 598 3.53 25.15 -4.60
C PRO A 598 3.18 25.76 -3.23
N SER A 599 3.73 26.94 -2.92
CA SER A 599 3.46 27.69 -1.69
C SER A 599 1.98 28.07 -1.56
N GLN A 600 1.41 28.67 -2.61
CA GLN A 600 -0.02 29.02 -2.64
C GLN A 600 -0.90 27.77 -2.51
N GLY A 601 -0.48 26.67 -3.14
CA GLY A 601 -1.17 25.38 -3.09
C GLY A 601 -1.23 24.81 -1.68
N PHE A 602 -0.11 24.83 -0.95
CA PHE A 602 -0.06 24.44 0.46
C PHE A 602 -0.99 25.30 1.32
N ILE A 603 -0.90 26.63 1.21
CA ILE A 603 -1.71 27.55 2.02
C ILE A 603 -3.20 27.33 1.78
N TYR A 604 -3.61 27.15 0.51
CA TYR A 604 -4.99 26.85 0.15
C TYR A 604 -5.46 25.53 0.78
N ARG A 605 -4.66 24.45 0.65
CA ARG A 605 -4.97 23.12 1.18
C ARG A 605 -5.09 23.11 2.71
N PHE A 606 -4.14 23.75 3.38
CA PHE A 606 -4.15 23.93 4.83
C PHE A 606 -5.42 24.66 5.29
N THR A 607 -5.70 25.81 4.68
CA THR A 607 -6.84 26.65 5.05
C THR A 607 -8.17 25.94 4.80
N MET A 608 -8.34 25.31 3.65
CA MET A 608 -9.54 24.53 3.34
C MET A 608 -9.73 23.39 4.32
N SER A 609 -8.67 22.63 4.63
CA SER A 609 -8.75 21.49 5.54
C SER A 609 -9.21 21.92 6.94
N LEU A 610 -8.58 22.95 7.49
CA LEU A 610 -8.92 23.50 8.80
C LEU A 610 -10.36 24.02 8.85
N LEU A 611 -10.74 24.87 7.90
CA LEU A 611 -12.04 25.54 7.93
C LEU A 611 -13.20 24.58 7.61
N VAL A 612 -13.05 23.65 6.67
CA VAL A 612 -14.10 22.65 6.37
C VAL A 612 -14.39 21.82 7.61
N TYR A 613 -13.34 21.33 8.28
CA TYR A 613 -13.48 20.50 9.46
C TYR A 613 -14.16 21.25 10.61
N ILE A 614 -13.63 22.41 11.02
CA ILE A 614 -14.21 23.20 12.13
C ILE A 614 -15.64 23.66 11.80
N THR A 615 -15.90 24.08 10.55
CA THR A 615 -17.24 24.52 10.15
C THR A 615 -18.27 23.40 10.25
N LEU A 616 -17.91 22.17 9.84
CA LEU A 616 -18.78 21.01 10.00
C LEU A 616 -19.07 20.74 11.48
N GLN A 617 -18.05 20.78 12.34
CA GLN A 617 -18.25 20.57 13.77
C GLN A 617 -19.19 21.61 14.38
N VAL A 618 -18.99 22.89 14.06
CA VAL A 618 -19.89 23.98 14.52
C VAL A 618 -21.34 23.72 14.09
N ILE A 619 -21.59 23.27 12.86
CA ILE A 619 -22.95 22.99 12.40
C ILE A 619 -23.53 21.76 13.12
N LEU A 620 -22.74 20.70 13.30
CA LEU A 620 -23.17 19.46 13.93
C LEU A 620 -23.46 19.62 15.42
N GLU A 621 -22.65 20.40 16.14
CA GLU A 621 -22.91 20.78 17.55
C GLU A 621 -24.25 21.50 17.68
N ARG A 622 -24.51 22.49 16.82
CA ARG A 622 -25.79 23.20 16.81
C ARG A 622 -26.98 22.32 16.44
N LEU A 623 -26.77 21.32 15.57
CA LEU A 623 -27.81 20.33 15.27
C LEU A 623 -28.08 19.40 16.46
N ALA A 624 -27.06 19.08 17.26
CA ALA A 624 -27.17 18.24 18.45
C ALA A 624 -27.91 18.95 19.60
N GLU A 625 -27.72 20.26 19.79
CA GLU A 625 -28.44 21.08 20.79
C GLU A 625 -29.98 20.99 20.65
N HIS A 626 -30.49 20.70 19.45
CA HIS A 626 -31.92 20.56 19.18
C HIS A 626 -32.48 19.15 19.45
N GLN A 627 -31.72 18.25 20.08
CA GLN A 627 -32.17 16.89 20.39
C GLN A 627 -32.14 16.55 21.89
N ASN A 628 -33.21 15.93 22.39
CA ASN A 628 -33.12 14.98 23.50
C ASN A 628 -32.53 13.68 22.92
N TYR A 629 -31.32 13.32 23.35
CA TYR A 629 -30.45 12.28 22.77
C TYR A 629 -31.10 10.88 22.74
N GLN A 630 -31.25 10.31 21.54
CA GLN A 630 -31.47 8.85 21.31
C GLN A 630 -31.36 8.41 19.82
N LYS A 631 -30.82 9.23 18.91
CA LYS A 631 -30.88 8.98 17.45
C LYS A 631 -29.50 8.85 16.81
N ASP A 632 -29.30 7.77 16.05
CA ASP A 632 -28.09 7.53 15.26
C ASP A 632 -28.05 8.47 14.03
N ILE A 633 -27.02 9.32 13.93
CA ILE A 633 -26.84 10.25 12.81
C ILE A 633 -25.81 9.71 11.82
N PHE A 634 -26.20 9.65 10.56
CA PHE A 634 -25.36 9.36 9.40
C PHE A 634 -25.05 10.62 8.58
N LEU A 635 -23.79 10.81 8.23
CA LEU A 635 -23.26 11.95 7.48
C LEU A 635 -22.76 11.46 6.11
N PRO A 636 -23.62 11.44 5.07
CA PRO A 636 -23.18 11.16 3.71
C PRO A 636 -22.49 12.38 3.10
N LEU A 637 -21.18 12.29 2.87
CA LEU A 637 -20.38 13.30 2.16
C LEU A 637 -20.33 12.94 0.66
N LEU A 638 -21.19 13.57 -0.14
CA LEU A 638 -21.23 13.35 -1.58
C LEU A 638 -20.48 14.44 -2.34
N ARG A 639 -19.53 14.04 -3.19
CA ARG A 639 -18.74 14.97 -4.01
C ARG A 639 -19.10 14.90 -5.47
N PHE A 640 -19.07 16.04 -6.16
CA PHE A 640 -19.21 16.08 -7.61
C PHE A 640 -17.85 16.28 -8.29
N HIS A 641 -17.69 15.56 -9.41
CA HIS A 641 -16.50 15.62 -10.27
C HIS A 641 -16.89 15.94 -11.71
N GLU A 642 -16.28 16.97 -12.26
CA GLU A 642 -16.34 17.39 -13.65
C GLU A 642 -15.14 16.93 -14.48
N GLY A 643 -14.01 16.61 -13.85
CA GLY A 643 -12.89 15.94 -14.48
C GLY A 643 -13.22 14.51 -14.94
N ASP A 644 -12.38 13.95 -15.82
CA ASP A 644 -12.47 12.55 -16.22
C ASP A 644 -11.44 11.67 -15.49
N SER A 645 -11.40 10.37 -15.77
CA SER A 645 -10.47 9.44 -15.08
C SER A 645 -9.03 9.57 -15.51
N LYS A 646 -8.80 10.18 -16.67
CA LYS A 646 -7.48 10.32 -17.25
C LYS A 646 -6.87 11.65 -16.81
N ASN A 647 -7.70 12.68 -16.65
CA ASN A 647 -7.32 14.04 -16.27
C ASN A 647 -8.28 14.61 -15.21
N PRO A 648 -8.23 14.13 -13.95
CA PRO A 648 -8.92 14.79 -12.85
C PRO A 648 -8.30 16.17 -12.56
N SER A 649 -9.10 17.11 -12.05
CA SER A 649 -8.55 18.39 -11.58
C SER A 649 -7.80 18.20 -10.24
N LEU A 650 -6.69 18.91 -10.05
CA LEU A 650 -5.93 18.92 -8.79
C LEU A 650 -6.75 19.42 -7.59
N SER A 651 -7.78 20.23 -7.83
CA SER A 651 -8.74 20.65 -6.81
C SER A 651 -9.71 19.53 -6.46
N GLU A 652 -10.17 18.78 -7.45
CA GLU A 652 -11.07 17.65 -7.26
C GLU A 652 -10.39 16.48 -6.52
N GLU A 653 -9.13 16.19 -6.84
CA GLU A 653 -8.31 15.20 -6.13
C GLU A 653 -8.19 15.58 -4.65
N PHE A 654 -7.80 16.82 -4.36
CA PHE A 654 -7.69 17.29 -2.98
C PHE A 654 -9.03 17.27 -2.22
N MET A 655 -10.13 17.69 -2.85
CA MET A 655 -11.45 17.60 -2.20
C MET A 655 -11.85 16.14 -1.95
N ALA A 656 -11.41 15.21 -2.80
CA ALA A 656 -11.62 13.79 -2.57
C ALA A 656 -10.88 13.28 -1.34
N ASP A 657 -9.62 13.68 -1.21
CA ASP A 657 -8.74 13.33 -0.11
C ASP A 657 -9.22 13.94 1.21
N LEU A 658 -9.49 15.25 1.22
CA LEU A 658 -10.01 15.98 2.38
C LEU A 658 -11.32 15.37 2.89
N SER A 659 -12.22 14.94 2.01
CA SER A 659 -13.48 14.32 2.42
C SER A 659 -13.29 12.96 3.07
N LYS A 660 -12.28 12.18 2.63
CA LYS A 660 -11.95 10.89 3.27
C LYS A 660 -11.37 11.11 4.67
N VAL A 661 -10.46 12.09 4.83
CA VAL A 661 -9.91 12.49 6.14
C VAL A 661 -11.00 13.01 7.07
N THR A 662 -11.86 13.90 6.57
CA THR A 662 -12.99 14.45 7.32
C THR A 662 -13.97 13.36 7.75
N ALA A 663 -14.34 12.44 6.85
CA ALA A 663 -15.20 11.32 7.19
C ALA A 663 -14.55 10.41 8.24
N HIS A 664 -13.23 10.18 8.19
CA HIS A 664 -12.53 9.44 9.23
C HIS A 664 -12.66 10.11 10.60
N LEU A 665 -12.39 11.40 10.72
CA LEU A 665 -12.49 12.12 12.01
C LEU A 665 -13.93 12.21 12.53
N LEU A 666 -14.91 12.40 11.64
CA LEU A 666 -16.34 12.42 12.01
C LEU A 666 -16.83 11.05 12.53
N ASN A 667 -16.22 9.94 12.08
CA ASN A 667 -16.55 8.61 12.54
C ASN A 667 -16.13 8.32 14.00
N GLU A 668 -15.45 9.26 14.68
CA GLU A 668 -15.21 9.13 16.12
C GLU A 668 -16.49 9.26 16.96
N ARG A 669 -17.51 9.94 16.40
CA ARG A 669 -18.76 10.34 17.09
C ARG A 669 -20.04 10.05 16.30
N TYR A 670 -19.97 10.11 14.98
CA TYR A 670 -21.11 9.91 14.08
C TYR A 670 -20.85 8.72 13.14
N LEU A 671 -21.85 8.28 12.38
CA LEU A 671 -21.58 7.46 11.21
C LEU A 671 -21.30 8.39 10.02
N ALA A 672 -20.16 8.25 9.35
CA ALA A 672 -19.81 9.10 8.22
C ALA A 672 -19.16 8.30 7.09
N ASN A 673 -19.44 8.67 5.85
CA ASN A 673 -18.72 8.13 4.71
C ASN A 673 -18.68 9.13 3.56
N SER A 674 -17.69 9.00 2.68
CA SER A 674 -17.53 9.91 1.55
C SER A 674 -17.49 9.16 0.22
N GLN A 675 -18.13 9.72 -0.81
CA GLN A 675 -18.00 9.18 -2.16
C GLN A 675 -18.13 10.26 -3.25
N GLY A 676 -17.43 10.07 -4.37
CA GLY A 676 -17.47 10.96 -5.53
C GLY A 676 -18.34 10.44 -6.66
N ILE A 677 -19.04 11.35 -7.36
CA ILE A 677 -19.79 11.05 -8.58
C ILE A 677 -19.37 11.99 -9.70
N ARG A 678 -19.11 11.42 -10.88
CA ARG A 678 -18.87 12.20 -12.11
C ARG A 678 -20.18 12.68 -12.72
N ILE A 679 -20.28 13.98 -12.92
CA ILE A 679 -21.52 14.63 -13.32
C ILE A 679 -21.62 14.95 -14.82
N LYS A 680 -20.51 14.92 -15.57
CA LYS A 680 -20.54 15.10 -17.05
C LYS A 680 -21.07 13.88 -17.79
N LYS A 681 -20.65 12.66 -17.39
CA LYS A 681 -21.11 11.38 -17.96
C LYS A 681 -21.94 10.63 -16.91
N ARG A 682 -23.24 10.94 -16.86
CA ARG A 682 -24.19 10.35 -15.91
C ARG A 682 -24.63 8.96 -16.37
N ASP A 683 -23.94 7.95 -15.87
CA ASP A 683 -24.30 6.55 -16.03
C ASP A 683 -25.04 6.09 -14.77
N SER A 684 -26.28 5.64 -14.92
CA SER A 684 -27.14 5.21 -13.80
C SER A 684 -26.49 4.08 -12.99
N TYR A 685 -25.74 3.20 -13.64
CA TYR A 685 -25.00 2.13 -12.97
C TYR A 685 -23.88 2.69 -12.08
N LYS A 686 -23.13 3.68 -12.56
CA LYS A 686 -22.06 4.32 -11.77
C LYS A 686 -22.62 5.09 -10.58
N ILE A 687 -23.75 5.76 -10.76
CA ILE A 687 -24.47 6.43 -9.66
C ILE A 687 -24.93 5.42 -8.62
N ALA A 688 -25.56 4.33 -9.04
CA ALA A 688 -26.01 3.27 -8.13
C ALA A 688 -24.85 2.66 -7.32
N ASN A 689 -23.71 2.42 -7.97
CA ASN A 689 -22.51 1.93 -7.29
C ASN A 689 -21.94 2.95 -6.29
N ALA A 690 -21.87 4.23 -6.67
CA ALA A 690 -21.40 5.28 -5.79
C ALA A 690 -22.29 5.42 -4.54
N LEU A 691 -23.62 5.41 -4.71
CA LEU A 691 -24.54 5.42 -3.58
C LEU A 691 -24.39 4.15 -2.72
N SER A 692 -24.27 2.97 -3.33
CA SER A 692 -24.04 1.73 -2.59
C SER A 692 -22.78 1.78 -1.73
N SER A 693 -21.70 2.34 -2.26
CA SER A 693 -20.44 2.53 -1.53
C SER A 693 -20.61 3.57 -0.40
N LEU A 694 -21.30 4.68 -0.65
CA LEU A 694 -21.58 5.72 0.34
C LEU A 694 -22.34 5.16 1.56
N TYR A 695 -23.40 4.38 1.34
CA TYR A 695 -24.24 3.80 2.41
C TYR A 695 -23.67 2.48 2.99
N SER A 696 -22.53 2.00 2.51
CA SER A 696 -21.97 0.70 2.92
C SER A 696 -21.57 0.62 4.40
N VAL A 697 -21.32 1.75 5.06
CA VAL A 697 -20.92 1.84 6.48
C VAL A 697 -22.07 1.57 7.45
N LEU A 698 -23.32 1.61 6.98
CA LEU A 698 -24.49 1.39 7.83
C LEU A 698 -24.54 -0.05 8.35
N PRO A 699 -25.07 -0.26 9.57
CA PRO A 699 -25.19 -1.59 10.18
C PRO A 699 -25.90 -2.60 9.26
N LYS A 700 -25.41 -3.84 9.27
CA LYS A 700 -26.02 -4.96 8.56
C LYS A 700 -26.19 -6.15 9.47
N THR A 701 -27.17 -6.96 9.14
CA THR A 701 -27.44 -8.19 9.83
C THR A 701 -27.44 -9.38 8.88
N PHE A 702 -26.93 -10.50 9.37
CA PHE A 702 -26.71 -11.73 8.64
C PHE A 702 -27.42 -12.90 9.34
N THR A 703 -28.15 -13.70 8.57
CA THR A 703 -28.95 -14.82 9.09
C THR A 703 -28.65 -16.08 8.25
N PHE A 704 -28.18 -17.15 8.89
CA PHE A 704 -27.89 -18.42 8.21
C PHE A 704 -29.12 -19.32 8.18
N HIS A 705 -29.35 -20.03 7.07
CA HIS A 705 -30.51 -20.90 6.89
C HIS A 705 -30.30 -22.33 7.40
N GLN A 706 -29.05 -22.79 7.46
CA GLN A 706 -28.66 -24.12 7.93
C GLN A 706 -27.28 -24.01 8.60
N SER A 707 -27.19 -24.32 9.89
CA SER A 707 -25.92 -24.35 10.63
C SER A 707 -25.40 -25.78 10.74
N SER A 708 -24.95 -26.35 9.61
CA SER A 708 -24.40 -27.72 9.56
C SER A 708 -22.99 -27.86 10.15
N HIS A 709 -22.38 -26.75 10.55
CA HIS A 709 -20.95 -26.67 10.88
C HIS A 709 -20.58 -26.85 12.35
N ARG A 710 -21.53 -26.63 13.27
CA ARG A 710 -21.26 -26.82 14.70
C ARG A 710 -21.44 -28.27 15.08
N LYS A 711 -20.31 -28.95 15.28
CA LYS A 711 -20.29 -30.32 15.81
C LYS A 711 -20.73 -30.38 17.27
N ASP A 712 -20.55 -29.28 18.01
CA ASP A 712 -20.93 -29.16 19.43
C ASP A 712 -22.08 -28.16 19.64
N GLU A 713 -23.03 -28.50 20.52
CA GLU A 713 -24.21 -27.71 20.91
C GLU A 713 -23.90 -26.42 21.70
N SER A 714 -22.62 -26.03 21.80
CA SER A 714 -22.21 -24.77 22.46
C SER A 714 -22.91 -23.55 21.84
N PRO A 715 -23.20 -22.45 22.57
CA PRO A 715 -23.80 -21.23 22.00
C PRO A 715 -22.80 -20.43 21.13
N PRO A 716 -23.26 -19.64 20.13
CA PRO A 716 -22.38 -18.83 19.28
C PRO A 716 -21.70 -17.75 20.10
N LEU A 717 -20.46 -17.41 19.72
CA LEU A 717 -19.74 -16.29 20.30
C LEU A 717 -20.61 -15.03 20.23
N GLU A 718 -21.05 -14.52 21.38
CA GLU A 718 -22.02 -13.43 21.43
C GLU A 718 -21.45 -12.12 20.90
N LYS A 719 -20.19 -11.80 21.24
CA LYS A 719 -19.56 -10.52 20.90
C LYS A 719 -18.10 -10.69 20.51
N LEU A 720 -17.76 -10.17 19.32
CA LEU A 720 -16.38 -10.03 18.84
C LEU A 720 -16.15 -8.58 18.40
N ALA A 721 -15.05 -7.99 18.84
CA ALA A 721 -14.59 -6.71 18.32
C ALA A 721 -13.44 -6.94 17.33
N LEU A 722 -13.50 -6.28 16.17
CA LEU A 722 -12.35 -6.18 15.26
C LEU A 722 -11.69 -4.82 15.48
N ILE A 723 -10.39 -4.80 15.73
CA ILE A 723 -9.61 -3.56 15.87
C ILE A 723 -8.59 -3.52 14.75
N LEU A 724 -8.79 -2.64 13.78
CA LEU A 724 -7.88 -2.44 12.66
C LEU A 724 -6.97 -1.25 12.96
N VAL A 725 -5.66 -1.44 12.82
CA VAL A 725 -4.65 -0.40 13.11
C VAL A 725 -3.68 -0.14 11.96
N SER A 726 -3.27 1.11 11.81
CA SER A 726 -2.18 1.53 10.93
C SER A 726 -1.52 2.81 11.47
N SER A 727 -0.41 3.21 10.85
CA SER A 727 0.23 4.49 11.11
C SER A 727 0.74 5.17 9.85
N LEU A 728 0.94 6.47 9.97
CA LEU A 728 1.56 7.30 8.96
C LEU A 728 2.51 8.30 9.63
N GLU A 729 3.70 8.45 9.07
CA GLU A 729 4.67 9.44 9.55
C GLU A 729 4.14 10.87 9.35
N SER A 730 4.31 11.69 10.37
CA SER A 730 3.92 13.10 10.40
C SER A 730 5.14 14.02 10.33
N ASP A 731 6.20 13.63 11.04
CA ASP A 731 7.46 14.36 11.12
C ASP A 731 8.64 13.38 11.07
N GLY A 732 9.57 13.60 10.14
CA GLY A 732 10.68 12.68 9.92
C GLY A 732 11.78 13.23 9.01
N LEU A 733 13.00 12.75 9.23
CA LEU A 733 14.20 13.15 8.49
C LEU A 733 14.42 12.28 7.25
N ARG A 734 15.02 12.85 6.20
CA ARG A 734 15.41 12.13 4.98
C ARG A 734 16.51 11.09 5.25
N ARG A 735 17.37 11.33 6.24
CA ARG A 735 18.47 10.42 6.60
C ARG A 735 17.97 9.32 7.55
N ASN A 736 18.28 8.07 7.20
CA ASN A 736 17.76 6.88 7.87
C ASN A 736 18.26 6.66 9.32
N ARG A 737 19.32 7.35 9.75
CA ARG A 737 20.01 7.06 11.02
C ARG A 737 19.16 7.37 12.27
N ASP A 738 18.17 8.26 12.17
CA ASP A 738 17.39 8.77 13.31
C ASP A 738 15.88 8.43 13.23
N ARG A 739 15.48 7.33 12.54
CA ARG A 739 14.05 6.97 12.34
C ARG A 739 13.23 6.84 13.63
N HIS A 740 13.86 6.47 14.74
CA HIS A 740 13.20 6.29 16.03
C HIS A 740 12.78 7.62 16.70
N GLN A 741 13.31 8.76 16.24
CA GLN A 741 12.99 10.08 16.76
C GLN A 741 11.78 10.75 16.07
N GLY A 742 11.17 10.11 15.07
CA GLY A 742 10.05 10.68 14.31
C GLY A 742 8.73 10.75 15.10
N ILE A 743 7.77 11.50 14.55
CA ILE A 743 6.37 11.54 15.02
C ILE A 743 5.51 10.85 13.97
N SER A 744 4.58 10.01 14.41
CA SER A 744 3.61 9.34 13.54
C SER A 744 2.19 9.44 14.11
N THR A 745 1.22 9.53 13.22
CA THR A 745 -0.19 9.38 13.55
C THR A 745 -0.58 7.91 13.49
N LEU A 746 -1.01 7.36 14.62
CA LEU A 746 -1.73 6.08 14.69
C LEU A 746 -3.19 6.33 14.33
N PHE A 747 -3.77 5.51 13.47
CA PHE A 747 -5.20 5.59 13.14
C PHE A 747 -5.79 4.22 12.81
N GLY A 748 -7.11 4.11 12.92
CA GLY A 748 -7.79 2.84 12.72
C GLY A 748 -9.30 2.89 12.86
N GLU A 749 -9.91 1.71 12.90
CA GLU A 749 -11.34 1.53 13.10
C GLU A 749 -11.65 0.34 14.01
N ALA A 750 -12.72 0.49 14.80
CA ALA A 750 -13.27 -0.55 15.66
C ALA A 750 -14.62 -1.01 15.10
N ILE A 751 -14.74 -2.30 14.80
CA ILE A 751 -15.95 -2.93 14.27
C ILE A 751 -16.53 -3.82 15.36
N GLY A 752 -17.84 -3.71 15.58
CA GLY A 752 -18.58 -4.53 16.51
C GLY A 752 -19.32 -5.62 15.76
N ILE A 753 -19.14 -6.86 16.20
CA ILE A 753 -19.90 -8.02 15.75
C ILE A 753 -20.64 -8.59 16.96
N THR A 754 -21.95 -8.69 16.84
CA THR A 754 -22.82 -9.22 17.90
C THR A 754 -23.75 -10.27 17.34
N ASN A 755 -23.85 -11.43 17.99
CA ASN A 755 -24.77 -12.50 17.65
C ASN A 755 -25.83 -12.63 18.73
N GLN A 756 -27.08 -12.53 18.32
CA GLN A 756 -28.23 -12.75 19.20
C GLN A 756 -29.18 -13.73 18.51
N ALA A 757 -29.42 -14.88 19.14
CA ALA A 757 -30.34 -15.92 18.63
C ALA A 757 -30.07 -16.32 17.16
N GLY A 758 -28.80 -16.45 16.77
CA GLY A 758 -28.40 -16.87 15.41
C GLY A 758 -28.39 -15.74 14.37
N LYS A 759 -28.76 -14.52 14.76
CA LYS A 759 -28.75 -13.32 13.93
C LYS A 759 -27.48 -12.50 14.24
N THR A 760 -26.56 -12.42 13.28
CA THR A 760 -25.26 -11.73 13.46
C THR A 760 -25.33 -10.32 12.91
N ARG A 761 -25.22 -9.31 13.78
CA ARG A 761 -25.14 -7.88 13.41
C ARG A 761 -23.69 -7.43 13.35
N ILE A 762 -23.33 -6.69 12.29
CA ILE A 762 -22.01 -6.06 12.11
C ILE A 762 -22.21 -4.55 11.93
N GLN A 763 -21.42 -3.76 12.65
CA GLN A 763 -21.44 -2.30 12.55
C GLN A 763 -20.08 -1.66 12.82
N LEU A 764 -19.83 -0.51 12.21
CA LEU A 764 -18.74 0.38 12.63
C LEU A 764 -19.10 0.98 14.00
N LEU A 765 -18.26 0.77 15.00
CA LEU A 765 -18.45 1.37 16.33
C LEU A 765 -17.86 2.77 16.37
N LYS A 766 -16.61 2.91 15.90
CA LYS A 766 -15.94 4.20 15.72
C LYS A 766 -14.66 4.06 14.91
N THR A 767 -14.18 5.17 14.38
CA THR A 767 -12.77 5.34 14.00
C THR A 767 -11.98 5.97 15.15
N PHE A 768 -10.66 6.01 14.98
CA PHE A 768 -9.77 6.66 15.92
C PHE A 768 -8.49 7.16 15.23
N SER A 769 -7.89 8.21 15.78
CA SER A 769 -6.55 8.69 15.43
C SER A 769 -5.90 9.45 16.58
N GLN A 770 -4.59 9.30 16.77
CA GLN A 770 -3.79 10.05 17.73
C GLN A 770 -2.30 10.06 17.33
N ASN A 771 -1.59 11.11 17.71
CA ASN A 771 -0.18 11.32 17.37
C ASN A 771 0.73 10.82 18.49
N TYR A 772 1.84 10.19 18.12
CA TYR A 772 2.83 9.59 19.03
C TYR A 772 4.24 9.80 18.51
N LEU A 773 5.21 9.88 19.42
CA LEU A 773 6.61 9.63 19.07
C LEU A 773 6.75 8.17 18.62
N ASN A 774 7.62 7.91 17.65
CA ASN A 774 7.81 6.57 17.09
C ASN A 774 8.24 5.54 18.15
N ARG A 775 8.95 5.99 19.21
CA ARG A 775 9.32 5.14 20.35
C ARG A 775 8.11 4.61 21.13
N ASP A 776 7.08 5.45 21.31
CA ASP A 776 5.89 5.12 22.11
C ASP A 776 4.83 4.40 21.27
N LEU A 777 4.82 4.64 19.96
CA LEU A 777 3.84 4.13 19.00
C LEU A 777 3.65 2.61 19.05
N TYR A 778 4.76 1.88 19.23
CA TYR A 778 4.79 0.40 19.24
C TYR A 778 4.97 -0.20 20.63
N GLN A 779 4.86 0.63 21.68
CA GLN A 779 5.02 0.22 23.07
C GLN A 779 3.74 0.44 23.87
N GLU A 780 3.29 1.69 24.00
CA GLU A 780 2.14 2.06 24.86
C GLU A 780 1.26 3.18 24.27
N PRO A 781 0.68 3.00 23.07
CA PRO A 781 -0.25 3.96 22.50
C PRO A 781 -1.60 3.94 23.25
N SER A 782 -1.80 4.93 24.14
CA SER A 782 -2.98 5.04 25.02
C SER A 782 -4.34 4.86 24.31
N ILE A 783 -4.47 5.32 23.07
CA ILE A 783 -5.74 5.23 22.32
C ILE A 783 -6.21 3.80 22.09
N LEU A 784 -5.28 2.84 21.95
CA LEU A 784 -5.64 1.43 21.74
C LEU A 784 -6.16 0.81 23.03
N SER A 785 -5.49 1.07 24.16
CA SER A 785 -5.97 0.65 25.48
C SER A 785 -7.33 1.27 25.79
N ASP A 786 -7.52 2.58 25.53
CA ASP A 786 -8.80 3.28 25.73
C ASP A 786 -9.95 2.63 24.96
N ILE A 787 -9.71 2.21 23.72
CA ILE A 787 -10.72 1.55 22.88
C ILE A 787 -11.07 0.18 23.44
N VAL A 788 -10.07 -0.65 23.75
CA VAL A 788 -10.32 -1.99 24.29
C VAL A 788 -11.04 -1.91 25.64
N HIS A 789 -10.61 -1.04 26.55
CA HIS A 789 -11.27 -0.82 27.84
C HIS A 789 -12.72 -0.33 27.67
N ARG A 790 -12.99 0.56 26.70
CA ARG A 790 -14.36 0.99 26.40
C ARG A 790 -15.22 -0.16 25.90
N LEU A 791 -14.71 -0.98 24.98
CA LEU A 791 -15.43 -2.12 24.43
C LEU A 791 -15.63 -3.22 25.48
N TYR A 792 -14.66 -3.43 26.35
CA TYR A 792 -14.77 -4.33 27.50
C TYR A 792 -15.94 -3.95 28.41
N LYS A 793 -16.11 -2.65 28.70
CA LYS A 793 -17.27 -2.11 29.44
C LYS A 793 -18.60 -2.31 28.70
N LEU A 794 -18.59 -2.47 27.37
CA LEU A 794 -19.77 -2.81 26.56
C LEU A 794 -20.03 -4.33 26.43
N GLY A 795 -19.27 -5.14 27.17
CA GLY A 795 -19.40 -6.59 27.23
C GLY A 795 -18.63 -7.35 26.16
N TYR A 796 -17.74 -6.70 25.40
CA TYR A 796 -16.83 -7.43 24.51
C TYR A 796 -15.72 -8.10 25.34
N ARG A 797 -15.46 -9.37 25.07
CA ARG A 797 -14.36 -10.14 25.69
C ARG A 797 -13.34 -10.66 24.68
N HIS A 798 -13.78 -10.85 23.44
CA HIS A 798 -12.95 -11.32 22.34
C HIS A 798 -12.61 -10.18 21.38
N PHE A 799 -11.33 -10.05 21.04
CA PHE A 799 -10.80 -8.99 20.19
C PHE A 799 -9.90 -9.58 19.10
N LEU A 800 -10.31 -9.49 17.83
CA LEU A 800 -9.43 -9.77 16.70
C LEU A 800 -8.70 -8.47 16.33
N TYR A 801 -7.42 -8.40 16.69
CA TYR A 801 -6.58 -7.22 16.52
C TYR A 801 -5.78 -7.36 15.21
N ILE A 802 -6.08 -6.52 14.22
CA ILE A 802 -5.60 -6.66 12.84
C ILE A 802 -4.66 -5.51 12.48
N ALA A 803 -3.46 -5.86 12.02
CA ALA A 803 -2.48 -4.92 11.47
C ALA A 803 -1.94 -5.40 10.12
N GLN A 804 -1.20 -4.54 9.41
CA GLN A 804 -0.39 -4.98 8.28
C GLN A 804 0.69 -5.96 8.77
N ALA A 805 1.02 -6.97 7.95
CA ALA A 805 2.00 -7.98 8.33
C ALA A 805 3.34 -7.35 8.75
N PRO A 806 3.95 -7.81 9.87
CA PRO A 806 5.24 -7.29 10.35
C PRO A 806 6.43 -7.87 9.58
N TYR A 807 6.18 -8.59 8.48
CA TYR A 807 7.23 -9.28 7.73
C TYR A 807 8.34 -8.32 7.31
N THR A 808 9.56 -8.76 7.56
CA THR A 808 10.74 -8.01 7.17
C THR A 808 11.19 -8.48 5.80
N SER A 809 11.60 -7.56 4.94
CA SER A 809 12.34 -7.93 3.72
C SER A 809 13.82 -8.24 4.01
N ASN A 810 14.16 -8.48 5.27
CA ASN A 810 15.53 -8.56 5.77
C ASN A 810 15.92 -10.01 6.08
N LEU A 811 17.18 -10.35 5.89
CA LEU A 811 17.73 -11.65 6.25
C LEU A 811 17.94 -11.82 7.78
N ASN A 812 17.88 -10.72 8.54
CA ASN A 812 18.34 -10.52 9.92
C ASN A 812 19.70 -11.14 10.23
N LEU A 813 20.71 -10.86 9.40
CA LEU A 813 22.12 -11.27 9.61
C LEU A 813 22.72 -10.70 10.91
N THR A 814 22.11 -9.66 11.49
CA THR A 814 22.65 -8.88 12.63
C THR A 814 21.79 -8.91 13.89
N ASN A 815 20.53 -9.36 13.82
CA ASN A 815 19.59 -9.15 14.94
C ASN A 815 19.50 -10.35 15.89
N VAL A 816 20.08 -10.13 17.07
CA VAL A 816 19.65 -10.74 18.33
C VAL A 816 18.31 -10.08 18.72
N GLN A 817 17.21 -10.86 18.72
CA GLN A 817 15.93 -10.59 19.39
C GLN A 817 15.62 -9.10 19.68
N ASP A 818 15.24 -8.34 18.66
CA ASP A 818 14.67 -7.01 18.88
C ASP A 818 13.13 -7.12 18.81
N GLU A 819 12.45 -6.97 19.96
CA GLU A 819 10.98 -6.98 20.05
C GLU A 819 10.33 -5.89 19.16
N HIS A 820 11.10 -4.86 18.76
CA HIS A 820 10.66 -3.82 17.85
C HIS A 820 10.33 -4.31 16.43
N GLN A 821 10.75 -5.53 16.04
CA GLN A 821 10.46 -6.09 14.71
C GLN A 821 8.97 -6.43 14.51
N PHE A 822 8.21 -6.61 15.59
CA PHE A 822 6.80 -7.00 15.51
C PHE A 822 5.84 -5.81 15.37
N TYR A 823 6.32 -4.56 15.43
CA TYR A 823 5.55 -3.32 15.25
C TYR A 823 4.24 -3.32 16.06
N PHE A 824 3.08 -3.25 15.38
CA PHE A 824 1.75 -3.23 16.02
C PHE A 824 1.36 -4.55 16.69
N ILE A 825 2.16 -5.59 16.56
CA ILE A 825 1.94 -6.94 17.10
C ILE A 825 3.01 -7.25 18.17
N SER A 826 3.75 -6.24 18.67
CA SER A 826 4.79 -6.44 19.68
C SER A 826 4.21 -6.93 21.02
N PRO A 827 4.93 -7.80 21.76
CA PRO A 827 4.48 -8.28 23.06
C PRO A 827 4.24 -7.14 24.07
N THR A 828 5.13 -6.14 24.06
CA THR A 828 5.00 -4.93 24.89
C THR A 828 3.71 -4.17 24.60
N LEU A 829 3.37 -3.97 23.32
CA LEU A 829 2.13 -3.32 22.92
C LEU A 829 0.90 -4.12 23.34
N ILE A 830 0.85 -5.41 23.03
CA ILE A 830 -0.30 -6.26 23.38
C ILE A 830 -0.51 -6.27 24.90
N ARG A 831 0.58 -6.31 25.70
CA ARG A 831 0.51 -6.18 27.16
C ARG A 831 -0.12 -4.86 27.58
N SER A 832 0.29 -3.74 27.00
CA SER A 832 -0.27 -2.42 27.33
C SER A 832 -1.78 -2.32 27.06
N ILE A 833 -2.28 -3.08 26.08
CA ILE A 833 -3.69 -3.10 25.70
C ILE A 833 -4.53 -3.92 26.70
N VAL A 834 -4.03 -5.06 27.17
CA VAL A 834 -4.76 -5.98 28.07
C VAL A 834 -4.59 -5.67 29.56
N THR A 835 -3.60 -4.85 29.92
CA THR A 835 -3.31 -4.53 31.33
C THR A 835 -4.54 -3.94 32.02
N GLY A 836 -4.91 -4.50 33.17
CA GLY A 836 -6.06 -4.06 33.96
C GLY A 836 -7.41 -4.62 33.51
N LEU A 837 -7.42 -5.55 32.55
CA LEU A 837 -8.62 -6.26 32.10
C LEU A 837 -8.55 -7.73 32.52
N GLU A 838 -9.55 -8.17 33.28
CA GLU A 838 -9.77 -9.59 33.51
C GLU A 838 -10.44 -10.19 32.26
N ASP A 839 -10.37 -11.52 32.09
CA ASP A 839 -11.18 -12.29 31.13
C ASP A 839 -11.20 -11.84 29.64
N VAL A 840 -10.18 -11.08 29.20
CA VAL A 840 -10.05 -10.63 27.80
C VAL A 840 -9.16 -11.56 26.98
N GLN A 841 -9.65 -11.91 25.78
CA GLN A 841 -8.90 -12.68 24.78
C GLN A 841 -8.61 -11.80 23.57
N ILE A 842 -7.33 -11.54 23.30
CA ILE A 842 -6.86 -10.85 22.10
C ILE A 842 -6.25 -11.86 21.15
N TYR A 843 -6.64 -11.76 19.88
CA TYR A 843 -6.13 -12.54 18.77
C TYR A 843 -5.39 -11.59 17.81
N PRO A 844 -4.07 -11.46 17.92
CA PRO A 844 -3.29 -10.65 16.99
C PRO A 844 -3.26 -11.34 15.63
N ALA A 845 -3.62 -10.63 14.57
CA ALA A 845 -3.68 -11.14 13.23
C ALA A 845 -3.15 -10.11 12.24
N PHE A 846 -2.66 -10.61 11.11
CA PHE A 846 -2.30 -9.79 9.97
C PHE A 846 -2.80 -10.43 8.69
N PHE A 847 -2.88 -9.63 7.63
CA PHE A 847 -3.40 -10.07 6.35
C PHE A 847 -2.42 -9.78 5.21
N ASN A 848 -2.44 -10.67 4.21
CA ASN A 848 -1.68 -10.53 2.97
C ASN A 848 -2.56 -10.92 1.78
N LYS A 849 -2.15 -10.49 0.59
CA LYS A 849 -2.85 -10.80 -0.65
C LYS A 849 -1.95 -11.57 -1.61
N TYR A 850 -2.45 -12.71 -2.06
CA TYR A 850 -1.85 -13.44 -3.18
C TYR A 850 -2.88 -13.70 -4.26
N TYR A 851 -2.46 -14.38 -5.33
CA TYR A 851 -3.32 -14.59 -6.49
C TYR A 851 -3.32 -16.05 -6.94
N VAL A 852 -4.50 -16.48 -7.38
CA VAL A 852 -4.76 -17.82 -7.90
C VAL A 852 -5.48 -17.74 -9.24
N ARG A 853 -5.40 -18.81 -10.02
CA ARG A 853 -6.12 -18.95 -11.28
C ARG A 853 -7.31 -19.89 -11.09
N LYS A 854 -8.50 -19.49 -11.56
CA LYS A 854 -9.68 -20.36 -11.61
C LYS A 854 -9.50 -21.44 -12.69
N SER A 855 -9.51 -22.70 -12.30
CA SER A 855 -9.44 -23.83 -13.24
C SER A 855 -10.80 -24.18 -13.82
N GLN A 856 -11.88 -23.87 -13.10
CA GLN A 856 -13.26 -24.13 -13.50
C GLN A 856 -14.21 -22.95 -13.20
N LYS A 857 -15.47 -23.07 -13.64
CA LYS A 857 -16.54 -22.14 -13.27
C LYS A 857 -16.87 -22.33 -11.79
N LEU A 858 -17.01 -21.23 -11.07
CA LEU A 858 -17.34 -21.23 -9.65
C LEU A 858 -18.83 -20.94 -9.45
N ASN A 859 -19.41 -21.61 -8.46
CA ASN A 859 -20.84 -21.57 -8.17
C ASN A 859 -21.18 -20.83 -6.87
N SER A 860 -20.20 -20.61 -5.98
CA SER A 860 -20.38 -19.84 -4.75
C SER A 860 -19.86 -18.42 -4.89
N THR A 861 -20.35 -17.51 -4.03
CA THR A 861 -19.91 -16.10 -4.01
C THR A 861 -18.60 -15.90 -3.25
N SER A 862 -18.34 -16.77 -2.28
CA SER A 862 -17.06 -16.85 -1.57
C SER A 862 -16.65 -18.30 -1.34
N TYR A 863 -15.34 -18.49 -1.21
CA TYR A 863 -14.72 -19.77 -0.90
C TYR A 863 -13.69 -19.57 0.20
N SER A 864 -13.62 -20.48 1.17
CA SER A 864 -12.66 -20.36 2.28
C SER A 864 -11.88 -21.64 2.54
N LEU A 865 -10.59 -21.53 2.81
CA LEU A 865 -9.74 -22.60 3.35
C LEU A 865 -9.46 -22.27 4.83
N GLN A 866 -9.91 -23.16 5.72
CA GLN A 866 -9.93 -22.92 7.17
C GLN A 866 -9.08 -23.93 7.97
N ASP A 867 -8.83 -25.10 7.39
CA ASP A 867 -8.02 -26.15 8.00
C ASP A 867 -6.55 -25.73 8.00
N THR A 868 -6.02 -25.50 9.19
CA THR A 868 -4.63 -25.08 9.40
C THR A 868 -3.62 -26.12 8.93
N SER A 869 -3.98 -27.42 8.99
CA SER A 869 -3.10 -28.49 8.51
C SER A 869 -2.90 -28.41 7.00
N ASN A 870 -3.96 -28.06 6.27
CA ASN A 870 -3.90 -27.78 4.84
C ASN A 870 -3.17 -26.46 4.54
N LEU A 871 -3.30 -25.45 5.40
CA LEU A 871 -2.60 -24.18 5.26
C LEU A 871 -1.09 -24.29 5.53
N LEU A 872 -0.62 -25.29 6.29
CA LEU A 872 0.81 -25.59 6.44
C LEU A 872 1.48 -25.97 5.11
N ASN A 873 0.72 -26.50 4.14
CA ASN A 873 1.25 -26.72 2.78
C ASN A 873 1.58 -25.39 2.08
N LEU A 874 0.92 -24.30 2.46
CA LEU A 874 1.15 -22.97 1.91
C LEU A 874 2.32 -22.27 2.58
N VAL A 875 2.44 -22.36 3.91
CA VAL A 875 3.58 -21.80 4.68
C VAL A 875 3.96 -22.82 5.75
N LYS A 876 5.17 -23.37 5.66
CA LYS A 876 5.71 -24.29 6.65
C LYS A 876 6.69 -23.53 7.55
N ASP A 877 6.31 -23.33 8.80
CA ASP A 877 7.20 -22.77 9.82
C ASP A 877 7.65 -23.87 10.79
N PRO A 878 8.92 -24.32 10.72
CA PRO A 878 9.47 -25.27 11.68
C PRO A 878 9.40 -24.76 13.12
N SER A 879 9.54 -23.45 13.32
CA SER A 879 9.48 -22.80 14.63
C SER A 879 8.05 -22.52 15.13
N GLN A 880 7.05 -22.73 14.27
CA GLN A 880 5.63 -22.38 14.47
C GLN A 880 5.39 -20.93 14.91
N GLN A 881 6.29 -19.99 14.65
CA GLN A 881 6.12 -18.59 15.02
C GLN A 881 5.10 -17.88 14.15
N VAL A 882 5.01 -18.22 12.87
CA VAL A 882 4.05 -17.65 11.91
C VAL A 882 3.10 -18.74 11.42
N VAL A 883 1.80 -18.57 11.64
CA VAL A 883 0.80 -19.55 11.21
C VAL A 883 -0.33 -18.89 10.42
N VAL A 884 -0.49 -19.33 9.16
CA VAL A 884 -1.65 -19.00 8.33
C VAL A 884 -2.84 -19.80 8.86
N PHE A 885 -3.93 -19.11 9.20
CA PHE A 885 -5.11 -19.75 9.79
C PHE A 885 -6.38 -19.60 8.96
N PHE A 886 -6.40 -18.71 7.96
CA PHE A 886 -7.58 -18.53 7.13
C PHE A 886 -7.25 -17.91 5.77
N ASN A 887 -7.70 -18.54 4.69
CA ASN A 887 -7.67 -17.95 3.34
C ASN A 887 -9.08 -17.79 2.79
N LEU A 888 -9.39 -16.59 2.32
CA LEU A 888 -10.69 -16.23 1.76
C LEU A 888 -10.56 -15.80 0.30
N PHE A 889 -11.42 -16.34 -0.54
CA PHE A 889 -11.41 -16.15 -1.98
C PHE A 889 -12.74 -15.62 -2.50
N ASN A 890 -12.69 -14.77 -3.53
CA ASN A 890 -13.88 -14.27 -4.20
C ASN A 890 -14.31 -15.19 -5.37
N GLY A 891 -15.52 -15.75 -5.30
CA GLY A 891 -16.01 -16.68 -6.32
C GLY A 891 -16.24 -16.06 -7.71
N ILE A 892 -16.20 -14.73 -7.85
CA ILE A 892 -16.76 -14.01 -9.01
C ILE A 892 -15.66 -13.42 -9.90
N ASN A 893 -15.90 -13.40 -11.22
CA ASN A 893 -15.08 -12.64 -12.19
C ASN A 893 -15.74 -11.29 -12.44
N VAL A 894 -15.00 -10.20 -12.25
CA VAL A 894 -15.49 -8.84 -12.54
C VAL A 894 -14.66 -8.29 -13.69
N GLY A 895 -15.28 -7.85 -14.78
CA GLY A 895 -14.58 -7.29 -15.94
C GLY A 895 -14.21 -8.30 -17.03
N ASN A 896 -13.37 -7.89 -17.99
CA ASN A 896 -12.99 -8.71 -19.14
C ASN A 896 -12.11 -9.91 -18.69
N PRO A 897 -12.49 -11.16 -19.01
CA PRO A 897 -11.71 -12.36 -18.67
C PRO A 897 -10.25 -12.33 -19.15
N ASP A 898 -9.98 -11.66 -20.27
CA ASP A 898 -8.62 -11.54 -20.83
C ASP A 898 -7.76 -10.51 -20.07
N GLU A 899 -8.40 -9.57 -19.36
CA GLU A 899 -7.74 -8.56 -18.52
C GLU A 899 -7.56 -9.04 -17.07
N ARG A 900 -8.43 -9.94 -16.57
CA ARG A 900 -8.39 -10.45 -15.19
C ARG A 900 -8.12 -11.96 -15.15
N PHE A 901 -6.93 -12.32 -15.64
CA PHE A 901 -6.48 -13.72 -15.70
C PHE A 901 -6.33 -14.36 -14.30
N TYR A 902 -5.87 -13.60 -13.31
CA TYR A 902 -5.70 -14.05 -11.92
C TYR A 902 -6.75 -13.43 -10.98
N ASN A 903 -7.05 -14.13 -9.89
CA ASN A 903 -8.04 -13.76 -8.88
C ASN A 903 -7.35 -13.66 -7.52
N GLY A 904 -7.72 -12.67 -6.72
CA GLY A 904 -7.08 -12.44 -5.43
C GLY A 904 -7.56 -13.43 -4.36
N VAL A 905 -6.69 -13.75 -3.42
CA VAL A 905 -7.00 -14.40 -2.15
C VAL A 905 -6.55 -13.48 -1.02
N MET A 906 -7.38 -13.31 -0.01
CA MET A 906 -6.99 -12.69 1.25
C MET A 906 -6.53 -13.79 2.21
N SER A 907 -5.31 -13.69 2.71
CA SER A 907 -4.70 -14.64 3.64
C SER A 907 -4.53 -13.99 5.00
N TYR A 908 -4.93 -14.68 6.06
CA TYR A 908 -4.81 -14.25 7.45
C TYR A 908 -3.89 -15.15 8.21
N SER A 909 -3.03 -14.54 9.01
CA SER A 909 -1.99 -15.22 9.77
C SER A 909 -1.83 -14.60 11.15
N THR A 910 -1.29 -15.37 12.08
CA THR A 910 -1.03 -14.95 13.47
C THR A 910 0.40 -15.34 13.87
N LEU A 911 0.84 -14.81 15.02
CA LEU A 911 2.12 -15.17 15.63
C LEU A 911 1.90 -16.01 16.88
N LEU A 912 2.52 -17.19 16.97
CA LEU A 912 2.43 -18.07 18.15
C LEU A 912 3.74 -18.06 18.94
N ASN A 913 3.69 -18.44 20.21
CA ASN A 913 4.86 -18.58 21.09
C ASN A 913 5.67 -17.27 21.33
N ILE A 914 5.19 -16.10 20.88
CA ILE A 914 5.88 -14.81 21.04
C ILE A 914 5.37 -13.97 22.22
N TYR A 915 4.31 -14.41 22.91
CA TYR A 915 3.65 -13.65 23.99
C TYR A 915 3.83 -14.26 25.39
N PRO A 916 5.06 -14.64 25.82
CA PRO A 916 5.23 -15.27 27.12
C PRO A 916 4.75 -14.33 28.23
N SER A 917 3.87 -14.83 29.09
CA SER A 917 3.25 -14.07 30.19
C SER A 917 2.44 -12.83 29.77
N VAL A 918 2.08 -12.70 28.49
CA VAL A 918 1.22 -11.62 27.97
C VAL A 918 -0.14 -12.15 27.54
N LEU A 919 -0.15 -13.21 26.73
CA LEU A 919 -1.36 -13.92 26.31
C LEU A 919 -1.24 -15.39 26.69
N ASP A 920 -2.36 -16.06 26.96
CA ASP A 920 -2.39 -17.51 27.01
C ASP A 920 -2.33 -18.05 25.57
N ASP A 921 -1.19 -18.64 25.20
CA ASP A 921 -1.01 -19.23 23.87
C ASP A 921 -2.04 -20.35 23.60
N ARG A 922 -2.59 -20.96 24.65
CA ARG A 922 -3.71 -21.90 24.54
C ARG A 922 -4.97 -21.22 24.00
N ASP A 923 -5.31 -20.03 24.48
CA ASP A 923 -6.48 -19.28 24.03
C ASP A 923 -6.31 -18.83 22.57
N LEU A 924 -5.12 -18.38 22.20
CA LEU A 924 -4.78 -18.03 20.82
C LEU A 924 -4.94 -19.25 19.89
N ARG A 925 -4.42 -20.41 20.30
CA ARG A 925 -4.55 -21.66 19.54
C ARG A 925 -6.00 -22.13 19.47
N GLN A 926 -6.77 -22.07 20.55
CA GLN A 926 -8.19 -22.43 20.53
C GLN A 926 -9.01 -21.49 19.64
N GLY A 927 -8.70 -20.18 19.64
CA GLY A 927 -9.43 -19.19 18.87
C GLY A 927 -9.10 -19.17 17.38
N LEU A 928 -7.85 -19.48 16.98
CA LEU A 928 -7.42 -19.35 15.58
C LEU A 928 -6.93 -20.65 14.94
N ILE A 929 -6.36 -21.59 15.71
CA ILE A 929 -5.59 -22.71 15.16
C ILE A 929 -6.36 -24.03 15.22
N TYR A 930 -6.68 -24.49 16.43
CA TYR A 930 -7.37 -25.75 16.67
C TYR A 930 -8.80 -25.71 16.16
N GLU A 931 -9.28 -26.85 15.69
CA GLU A 931 -10.67 -27.02 15.27
C GLU A 931 -11.60 -26.94 16.49
N SER A 932 -12.10 -25.74 16.76
CA SER A 932 -13.01 -25.41 17.87
C SER A 932 -14.23 -24.64 17.36
N SER A 933 -15.33 -24.63 18.12
CA SER A 933 -16.51 -23.80 17.80
C SER A 933 -16.18 -22.30 17.82
N LEU A 934 -15.26 -21.88 18.68
CA LEU A 934 -14.77 -20.50 18.76
C LEU A 934 -14.05 -20.08 17.48
N LYS A 935 -13.13 -20.92 16.97
CA LYS A 935 -12.45 -20.69 15.68
C LYS A 935 -13.46 -20.55 14.56
N GLN A 936 -14.42 -21.48 14.46
CA GLN A 936 -15.46 -21.42 13.44
C GLN A 936 -16.28 -20.13 13.50
N ASP A 937 -16.65 -19.67 14.69
CA ASP A 937 -17.39 -18.41 14.87
C ASP A 937 -16.53 -17.20 14.45
N ILE A 938 -15.25 -17.15 14.85
CA ILE A 938 -14.33 -16.06 14.46
C ILE A 938 -14.15 -16.03 12.93
N LEU A 939 -13.91 -17.17 12.27
CA LEU A 939 -13.73 -17.25 10.82
C LEU A 939 -15.00 -16.90 10.05
N ARG A 940 -16.16 -17.30 10.57
CA ARG A 940 -17.47 -16.91 10.04
C ARG A 940 -17.65 -15.40 10.16
N TYR A 941 -17.41 -14.81 11.32
CA TYR A 941 -17.55 -13.37 11.55
C TYR A 941 -16.59 -12.56 10.67
N LEU A 942 -15.36 -13.04 10.48
CA LEU A 942 -14.40 -12.46 9.55
C LEU A 942 -14.91 -12.53 8.10
N THR A 943 -15.45 -13.67 7.67
CA THR A 943 -16.09 -13.81 6.34
C THR A 943 -17.25 -12.82 6.15
N LEU A 944 -18.14 -12.72 7.15
CA LEU A 944 -19.25 -11.78 7.12
C LEU A 944 -18.78 -10.32 7.10
N PHE A 945 -17.65 -9.99 7.73
CA PHE A 945 -17.06 -8.66 7.65
C PHE A 945 -16.63 -8.27 6.22
N HIS A 946 -16.11 -9.22 5.43
CA HIS A 946 -15.88 -8.98 4.00
C HIS A 946 -17.19 -8.73 3.22
N PHE A 947 -18.28 -9.39 3.62
CA PHE A 947 -19.63 -9.10 3.13
C PHE A 947 -20.26 -7.87 3.78
N PHE A 948 -19.72 -7.29 4.83
CA PHE A 948 -20.21 -6.03 5.39
C PHE A 948 -19.79 -4.85 4.50
N ARG A 949 -18.57 -4.89 3.94
CA ARG A 949 -18.00 -3.84 3.08
C ARG A 949 -18.44 -3.88 1.60
N LEU A 950 -19.44 -4.71 1.26
CA LEU A 950 -19.99 -5.03 -0.08
C LEU A 950 -19.62 -4.10 -1.25
N GLU A 951 -19.31 -4.73 -2.38
CA GLU A 951 -19.36 -4.07 -3.70
C GLU A 951 -20.59 -4.55 -4.48
N ARG A 952 -21.29 -3.63 -5.15
CA ARG A 952 -22.33 -3.98 -6.13
C ARG A 952 -21.71 -4.01 -7.52
N SER A 953 -21.88 -5.13 -8.25
CA SER A 953 -21.75 -5.12 -9.70
C SER A 953 -23.06 -5.52 -10.35
N GLN A 954 -23.47 -4.71 -11.33
CA GLN A 954 -24.64 -4.71 -12.24
C GLN A 954 -25.91 -5.49 -11.87
N ARG A 955 -25.86 -6.70 -11.29
CA ARG A 955 -27.01 -7.51 -10.84
C ARG A 955 -26.79 -8.34 -9.55
N ASN A 956 -25.56 -8.57 -9.08
CA ASN A 956 -25.27 -9.49 -7.96
C ASN A 956 -24.44 -8.82 -6.85
N THR A 957 -24.68 -9.24 -5.61
CA THR A 957 -23.90 -8.85 -4.43
C THR A 957 -22.52 -9.48 -4.47
N GLN A 958 -21.46 -8.69 -4.24
CA GLN A 958 -20.08 -9.17 -4.29
C GLN A 958 -19.38 -8.98 -2.95
N LEU A 959 -18.68 -10.03 -2.53
CA LEU A 959 -17.73 -9.98 -1.43
C LEU A 959 -16.63 -8.97 -1.77
N LYS A 960 -16.40 -8.00 -0.88
CA LYS A 960 -15.21 -7.16 -0.98
C LYS A 960 -14.02 -7.96 -0.43
N LEU A 961 -13.14 -8.41 -1.31
CA LEU A 961 -12.00 -9.24 -0.92
C LEU A 961 -11.04 -8.51 0.03
N ASP A 962 -10.84 -7.21 -0.15
CA ASP A 962 -10.02 -6.40 0.74
C ASP A 962 -10.89 -5.34 1.46
N PRO A 963 -11.38 -5.65 2.68
CA PRO A 963 -12.21 -4.74 3.45
C PRO A 963 -11.37 -3.64 4.12
N TYR A 964 -10.04 -3.77 4.13
CA TYR A 964 -9.09 -2.90 4.82
C TYR A 964 -8.55 -1.78 3.94
N GLU A 965 -8.79 -1.83 2.63
CA GLU A 965 -8.31 -0.87 1.63
C GLU A 965 -8.53 0.61 2.01
N ARG A 966 -9.59 0.92 2.78
CA ARG A 966 -9.85 2.29 3.30
C ARG A 966 -8.76 2.79 4.25
N ILE A 967 -8.17 1.89 5.04
CA ILE A 967 -7.16 2.21 6.07
C ILE A 967 -5.74 1.84 5.60
N ILE A 968 -5.54 0.69 4.94
CA ILE A 968 -4.21 0.09 4.67
C ILE A 968 -3.88 -0.09 3.16
N GLY A 969 -4.82 0.19 2.23
CA GLY A 969 -4.62 0.03 0.77
C GLY A 969 -3.94 1.19 0.02
N ASP A 970 -3.80 1.03 -1.31
CA ASP A 970 -3.10 1.99 -2.21
C ASP A 970 -3.81 3.35 -2.37
N GLU A 971 -5.13 3.38 -2.20
CA GLU A 971 -5.95 4.61 -2.13
C GLU A 971 -6.52 4.85 -0.72
N SER A 972 -5.83 4.34 0.30
CA SER A 972 -6.25 4.45 1.70
C SER A 972 -6.08 5.86 2.26
N LEU A 973 -6.64 6.04 3.45
CA LEU A 973 -6.40 7.20 4.30
C LEU A 973 -4.89 7.52 4.43
N ARG A 974 -4.01 6.50 4.45
CA ARG A 974 -2.55 6.69 4.53
C ARG A 974 -2.01 7.58 3.40
N LYS A 975 -2.42 7.34 2.15
CA LYS A 975 -1.97 8.12 1.00
C LYS A 975 -2.71 9.45 0.88
N ASN A 976 -4.03 9.42 1.09
CA ASN A 976 -4.90 10.60 0.90
C ASN A 976 -4.74 11.66 2.00
N SER A 977 -3.95 11.38 3.04
CA SER A 977 -3.67 12.36 4.10
C SER A 977 -2.47 13.26 3.79
N LEU A 978 -1.71 12.99 2.72
CA LEU A 978 -0.46 13.69 2.43
C LEU A 978 -0.59 14.70 1.28
N PHE A 979 -0.02 15.88 1.46
CA PHE A 979 0.29 16.82 0.37
C PHE A 979 1.60 17.55 0.66
N TYR A 980 2.21 18.20 -0.35
CA TYR A 980 3.49 18.89 -0.16
C TYR A 980 3.35 20.20 0.60
N HIS A 981 4.37 20.51 1.39
CA HIS A 981 4.60 21.80 2.03
C HIS A 981 4.94 22.89 1.00
N MET A 982 5.17 24.12 1.45
CA MET A 982 5.44 25.27 0.57
C MET A 982 6.68 25.10 -0.32
N ASP A 983 7.66 24.32 0.13
CA ASP A 983 8.88 23.96 -0.60
C ASP A 983 8.66 23.00 -1.78
N GLY A 984 7.46 22.40 -1.89
CA GLY A 984 7.11 21.41 -2.92
C GLY A 984 7.84 20.07 -2.79
N ARG A 985 8.52 19.80 -1.67
CA ARG A 985 9.38 18.62 -1.48
C ARG A 985 9.14 17.90 -0.16
N THR A 986 8.77 18.62 0.89
CA THR A 986 8.50 18.07 2.22
C THR A 986 7.02 17.71 2.32
N TYR A 987 6.67 16.56 2.91
CA TYR A 987 5.28 16.16 3.10
C TYR A 987 4.65 16.79 4.34
N PHE A 988 3.38 17.17 4.23
CA PHE A 988 2.49 17.56 5.31
C PHE A 988 1.41 16.50 5.49
N ASN A 989 1.18 16.05 6.74
CA ASN A 989 0.18 15.05 7.08
C ASN A 989 -1.10 15.70 7.62
N ASN A 990 -2.10 15.84 6.75
CA ASN A 990 -3.37 16.50 7.08
C ASN A 990 -4.17 15.77 8.17
N LEU A 991 -4.12 14.43 8.22
CA LEU A 991 -4.79 13.68 9.28
C LEU A 991 -4.14 13.97 10.63
N ALA A 992 -2.81 14.02 10.70
CA ALA A 992 -2.07 14.34 11.91
C ALA A 992 -2.45 15.72 12.46
N PHE A 993 -2.42 16.73 11.58
CA PHE A 993 -2.78 18.10 11.93
C PHE A 993 -4.24 18.21 12.40
N LEU A 994 -5.19 17.64 11.63
CA LEU A 994 -6.61 17.69 12.01
C LEU A 994 -6.93 16.82 13.24
N THR A 995 -6.11 15.83 13.56
CA THR A 995 -6.22 15.05 14.82
C THR A 995 -5.90 15.93 16.03
N GLU A 996 -4.87 16.79 15.95
CA GLU A 996 -4.59 17.77 17.01
C GLU A 996 -5.72 18.81 17.13
N VAL A 997 -6.23 19.29 15.99
CA VAL A 997 -7.40 20.19 15.98
C VAL A 997 -8.61 19.52 16.64
N ASN A 998 -8.91 18.26 16.31
CA ASN A 998 -10.00 17.48 16.92
C ASN A 998 -9.82 17.34 18.44
N ALA A 999 -8.61 17.06 18.92
CA ALA A 999 -8.31 16.94 20.34
C ALA A 999 -8.54 18.26 21.12
N ILE A 1000 -8.33 19.41 20.48
CA ILE A 1000 -8.62 20.73 21.06
C ILE A 1000 -10.12 21.02 21.12
N LEU A 1001 -10.85 20.70 20.04
CA LEU A 1001 -12.29 20.90 19.98
C LEU A 1001 -13.03 19.97 20.95
N TYR A 1002 -12.50 18.77 21.15
CA TYR A 1002 -13.11 17.71 21.96
C TYR A 1002 -12.10 17.06 22.92
N PRO A 1003 -11.78 17.72 24.04
CA PRO A 1003 -10.83 17.20 25.01
C PRO A 1003 -11.32 15.87 25.61
N PRO A 1004 -10.39 14.99 26.05
CA PRO A 1004 -10.72 13.66 26.58
C PRO A 1004 -11.75 13.64 27.71
N ALA A 1005 -11.82 14.68 28.55
CA ALA A 1005 -12.79 14.80 29.64
C ALA A 1005 -14.26 14.81 29.15
N ASN A 1006 -14.52 15.30 27.94
CA ASN A 1006 -15.85 15.27 27.34
C ASN A 1006 -16.24 13.86 26.83
N ARG A 1007 -15.31 12.89 26.80
CA ARG A 1007 -15.58 11.50 26.35
C ARG A 1007 -16.21 10.63 27.44
N GLU A 1008 -16.19 11.05 28.71
CA GLU A 1008 -16.85 10.34 29.81
C GLU A 1008 -18.32 10.73 29.98
N VAL A 1009 -18.71 11.93 29.52
CA VAL A 1009 -20.07 12.48 29.67
C VAL A 1009 -21.02 12.03 28.54
N GLU A 1010 -20.51 11.53 27.41
CA GLU A 1010 -21.33 10.93 26.34
C GLU A 1010 -21.80 9.48 26.65
N LYS A 1011 -21.86 9.10 27.94
CA LYS A 1011 -22.29 7.77 28.41
C LYS A 1011 -23.61 7.83 29.17
N SER A 1012 -24.70 7.67 28.41
CA SER A 1012 -25.95 7.02 28.86
C SER A 1012 -26.77 6.62 27.64
#